data_AF-A0AAV9H640-F1
#
_entry.id   AF-A0AAV9H640-F1
#
_cell.length_a   1.000
_cell.length_b   1.000
_cell.length_c   1.000
_cell.angle_alpha   90.00
_cell.angle_beta   90.00
_cell.angle_gamma   90.00
#
_symmetry.space_group_name_H-M   'P 1'
#
loop_
_entity.id
_entity.type
_entity.pdbx_description
1 polymer ?
#
loop_
_entity_poly.entity_id
_entity_poly.type
_entity_poly.pdbx_seq_one_letter_code
_entity_poly.pdbx_strand_id
1 'polypeptide(L)'
;MLRYLPLFLLASSTVRATNFNWEKVQLARNETALYPDIDFGNTSGPNATYTGPKCRVGPLDASWPTLEEWTRLNTTLSGALIKPAPPAAACYPGETYRSSTCDFITSGNRTRYHLDHPSGILTEWTTGSTCVVPLRNPATPPLKCEQGGFPVYVVNATTVKHIQIAVNFARNRNLRLIIKNTGHDFNGRSSGAGALSIWTHHLKEFEYIPEMTVGEYTGRVARVSAGIEMWEVFNHMGTYNMTMPLPGGETVGVYGGWTAGGGHHFLSSLYGNGADQVLEFKVVTADGRYRTVTPFQNGDLYFAMLGGGGSTYGILTSALVKAYPKTVVTDVNLEFYYRKSLPPNANATANFVVTTDLEKFWDGVWLYQKFSRPTSEAGGSLYSYVRPDPLGLNFSVIIKLPLMNIAQAAEFTKPLYDDLNALGLPVKVNPVPNPDTQTQNRRAGLWRGPGNSYFGSRLIPRANWDNNTIFNKTFHAVLRLPVELGLVFHGVDHYAPLSRVGYPGQHNSITPAWRQSIMHVDIMDTDFTGFSTTTVEAFRARHERLRKAMDPIIAVTPTSGAYFNEADVLEPNWQSTFFGPNYSRLSRIKRARDPWGLFWAPTTPGSEYWKVITENDLPTQNGPLCQTGWVDPAETLEEEEKKKGGPFSGE
;
A
#
# COMPACT_ATOMS: atom_id res chain seq x y z
N MET A 1 -18.09 -49.05 44.66
CA MET A 1 -17.20 -47.91 44.97
C MET A 1 -17.11 -47.03 43.74
N LEU A 2 -17.78 -45.87 43.77
CA LEU A 2 -17.64 -44.81 42.77
C LEU A 2 -16.22 -44.22 42.85
N ARG A 3 -15.60 -43.94 41.71
CA ARG A 3 -14.58 -42.87 41.61
C ARG A 3 -14.94 -41.96 40.44
N TYR A 4 -15.29 -40.74 40.83
CA TYR A 4 -15.56 -39.57 40.00
C TYR A 4 -14.30 -39.16 39.23
N LEU A 5 -14.42 -38.98 37.91
CA LEU A 5 -13.56 -38.08 37.14
C LEU A 5 -14.33 -36.75 36.98
N PRO A 6 -13.78 -35.58 37.35
CA PRO A 6 -14.44 -34.32 37.11
C PRO A 6 -14.31 -33.97 35.63
N LEU A 7 -15.45 -33.91 34.94
CA LEU A 7 -15.57 -33.26 33.63
C LEU A 7 -15.34 -31.76 33.86
N PHE A 8 -14.14 -31.26 33.55
CA PHE A 8 -13.93 -29.83 33.41
C PHE A 8 -14.66 -29.37 32.13
N LEU A 9 -15.89 -28.90 32.32
CA LEU A 9 -16.57 -28.06 31.33
C LEU A 9 -15.77 -26.76 31.21
N LEU A 10 -14.81 -26.73 30.29
CA LEU A 10 -14.29 -25.49 29.74
C LEU A 10 -15.45 -24.81 29.03
N ALA A 11 -16.14 -23.92 29.72
CA ALA A 11 -17.02 -22.96 29.08
C ALA A 11 -16.14 -22.15 28.13
N SER A 12 -16.21 -22.47 26.83
CA SER A 12 -15.70 -21.61 25.77
C SER A 12 -16.53 -20.34 25.79
N SER A 13 -16.14 -19.39 26.65
CA SER A 13 -16.61 -18.03 26.52
C SER A 13 -16.02 -17.51 25.22
N THR A 14 -16.81 -17.55 24.15
CA THR A 14 -16.53 -16.77 22.95
C THR A 14 -16.60 -15.30 23.36
N VAL A 15 -15.47 -14.75 23.82
CA VAL A 15 -15.35 -13.32 24.04
C VAL A 15 -15.56 -12.69 22.68
N ARG A 16 -16.74 -12.12 22.44
CA ARG A 16 -16.95 -11.25 21.29
C ARG A 16 -16.29 -9.93 21.62
N ALA A 17 -15.30 -9.56 20.81
CA ALA A 17 -14.77 -8.21 20.77
C ALA A 17 -15.92 -7.20 20.69
N THR A 18 -16.03 -6.32 21.69
CA THR A 18 -17.01 -5.23 21.65
C THR A 18 -16.52 -4.13 20.72
N ASN A 19 -17.44 -3.43 20.05
CA ASN A 19 -17.08 -2.25 19.27
C ASN A 19 -16.39 -1.19 20.14
N PHE A 20 -15.47 -0.42 19.55
CA PHE A 20 -14.94 0.79 20.16
C PHE A 20 -16.06 1.80 20.45
N ASN A 21 -15.86 2.74 21.37
CA ASN A 21 -16.94 3.65 21.76
C ASN A 21 -17.39 4.57 20.61
N TRP A 22 -16.46 5.03 19.78
CA TRP A 22 -16.77 5.86 18.60
C TRP A 22 -17.49 5.08 17.48
N GLU A 23 -17.39 3.75 17.47
CA GLU A 23 -18.10 2.88 16.52
C GLU A 23 -19.57 2.67 16.89
N LYS A 24 -19.94 2.95 18.14
CA LYS A 24 -21.34 2.91 18.61
C LYS A 24 -22.13 4.12 18.13
N VAL A 25 -21.45 5.22 17.78
CA VAL A 25 -22.06 6.41 17.21
C VAL A 25 -22.28 6.18 15.71
N GLN A 26 -23.51 5.79 15.35
CA GLN A 26 -23.92 5.45 13.98
C GLN A 26 -25.09 6.31 13.54
N LEU A 27 -25.24 6.47 12.22
CA LEU A 27 -26.35 7.18 11.61
C LEU A 27 -27.66 6.40 11.81
N ALA A 28 -28.66 7.03 12.44
CA ALA A 28 -29.96 6.43 12.66
C ALA A 28 -30.95 6.72 11.51
N ARG A 29 -31.90 5.81 11.27
CA ARG A 29 -32.89 5.94 10.16
C ARG A 29 -33.84 7.13 10.31
N ASN A 30 -34.13 7.56 11.55
CA ASN A 30 -34.95 8.75 11.78
C ASN A 30 -34.22 10.05 11.37
N GLU A 31 -32.89 10.07 11.46
CA GLU A 31 -32.07 11.19 11.01
C GLU A 31 -32.06 11.28 9.48
N THR A 32 -32.03 10.14 8.78
CA THR A 32 -32.07 10.12 7.31
C THR A 32 -33.43 10.55 6.75
N ALA A 33 -34.52 10.30 7.48
CA ALA A 33 -35.86 10.77 7.09
C ALA A 33 -35.96 12.30 7.03
N LEU A 34 -35.17 13.02 7.84
CA LEU A 34 -35.14 14.48 7.86
C LEU A 34 -34.20 15.06 6.79
N TYR A 35 -33.26 14.27 6.27
CA TYR A 35 -32.29 14.69 5.27
C TYR A 35 -32.04 13.57 4.23
N PRO A 36 -32.86 13.50 3.16
CA PRO A 36 -32.81 12.39 2.20
C PRO A 36 -31.44 12.20 1.51
N ASP A 37 -30.65 13.26 1.39
CA ASP A 37 -29.31 13.17 0.78
C ASP A 37 -28.35 12.28 1.57
N ILE A 38 -28.63 11.99 2.84
CA ILE A 38 -27.82 11.08 3.66
C ILE A 38 -28.50 9.73 3.88
N ASP A 39 -29.56 9.40 3.14
CA ASP A 39 -30.27 8.13 3.29
C ASP A 39 -29.45 6.93 2.82
N PHE A 40 -29.75 5.74 3.34
CA PHE A 40 -29.01 4.51 3.03
C PHE A 40 -29.37 3.95 1.64
N GLY A 41 -28.39 3.33 0.99
CA GLY A 41 -28.60 2.71 -0.33
C GLY A 41 -29.40 1.41 -0.25
N ASN A 42 -30.16 1.12 -1.31
CA ASN A 42 -30.84 -0.16 -1.49
C ASN A 42 -30.15 -0.99 -2.60
N THR A 43 -29.53 -2.11 -2.20
CA THR A 43 -28.84 -3.03 -3.12
C THR A 43 -29.74 -4.15 -3.64
N SER A 44 -31.02 -4.22 -3.22
CA SER A 44 -31.95 -5.33 -3.52
C SER A 44 -32.80 -5.12 -4.79
N GLY A 45 -32.51 -4.09 -5.59
CA GLY A 45 -33.18 -3.86 -6.88
C GLY A 45 -32.65 -4.80 -7.97
N PRO A 46 -33.45 -5.08 -9.03
CA PRO A 46 -33.03 -5.96 -10.13
C PRO A 46 -31.77 -5.37 -10.77
N ASN A 47 -30.70 -6.18 -10.86
CA ASN A 47 -29.39 -5.91 -11.49
C ASN A 47 -29.22 -4.45 -11.92
N ALA A 48 -28.85 -3.59 -10.96
CA ALA A 48 -28.69 -2.17 -11.21
C ALA A 48 -27.44 -1.96 -12.07
N THR A 49 -27.59 -2.06 -13.39
CA THR A 49 -26.76 -1.31 -14.32
C THR A 49 -26.88 0.14 -13.88
N TYR A 50 -25.78 0.76 -13.46
CA TYR A 50 -25.79 2.18 -13.12
C TYR A 50 -26.24 2.97 -14.36
N THR A 51 -27.44 3.53 -14.30
CA THR A 51 -27.99 4.45 -15.31
C THR A 51 -27.78 5.91 -14.94
N GLY A 52 -26.92 6.17 -13.94
CA GLY A 52 -26.65 7.51 -13.44
C GLY A 52 -25.80 8.35 -14.40
N PRO A 53 -25.46 9.59 -14.00
CA PRO A 53 -24.77 10.54 -14.85
C PRO A 53 -23.42 10.01 -15.37
N LYS A 54 -23.07 10.41 -16.60
CA LYS A 54 -21.80 10.01 -17.24
C LYS A 54 -20.56 10.45 -16.46
N CYS A 55 -20.65 11.52 -15.66
CA CYS A 55 -19.54 12.02 -14.85
C CYS A 55 -19.99 12.32 -13.42
N ARG A 56 -19.04 12.28 -12.47
CA ARG A 56 -19.23 12.79 -11.12
C ARG A 56 -19.36 14.30 -11.14
N VAL A 57 -20.24 14.82 -10.28
CA VAL A 57 -20.49 16.27 -10.14
C VAL A 57 -19.25 16.94 -9.54
N GLY A 58 -18.78 18.00 -10.18
CA GLY A 58 -17.65 18.82 -9.75
C GLY A 58 -18.05 20.28 -9.45
N PRO A 59 -17.14 21.09 -8.89
CA PRO A 59 -17.45 22.44 -8.40
C PRO A 59 -17.95 23.45 -9.44
N LEU A 60 -17.75 23.18 -10.72
CA LEU A 60 -18.19 24.04 -11.83
C LEU A 60 -19.56 23.64 -12.38
N ASP A 61 -20.12 22.50 -11.94
CA ASP A 61 -21.41 22.02 -12.39
C ASP A 61 -22.56 22.71 -11.64
N ALA A 62 -23.66 22.98 -12.34
CA ALA A 62 -24.87 23.56 -11.74
C ALA A 62 -25.49 22.67 -10.64
N SER A 63 -25.22 21.37 -10.68
CA SER A 63 -25.67 20.38 -9.68
C SER A 63 -24.72 20.25 -8.48
N TRP A 64 -23.62 21.00 -8.45
CA TRP A 64 -22.74 21.05 -7.27
C TRP A 64 -23.51 21.56 -6.05
N PRO A 65 -23.37 20.94 -4.87
CA PRO A 65 -24.10 21.39 -3.70
C PRO A 65 -23.80 22.85 -3.37
N THR A 66 -24.86 23.59 -3.07
CA THR A 66 -24.81 24.99 -2.68
C THR A 66 -24.12 25.17 -1.33
N LEU A 67 -23.74 26.41 -0.99
CA LEU A 67 -23.14 26.71 0.32
C LEU A 67 -24.08 26.33 1.49
N GLU A 68 -25.39 26.50 1.32
CA GLU A 68 -26.37 26.13 2.34
C GLU A 68 -26.43 24.60 2.55
N GLU A 69 -26.35 23.82 1.47
CA GLU A 69 -26.31 22.36 1.54
C GLU A 69 -25.01 21.85 2.17
N TRP A 70 -23.86 22.45 1.85
CA TRP A 70 -22.59 22.17 2.54
C TRP A 70 -22.65 22.53 4.02
N THR A 71 -23.31 23.65 4.37
CA THR A 71 -23.50 24.08 5.76
C THR A 71 -24.39 23.09 6.51
N ARG A 72 -25.49 22.66 5.90
CA ARG A 72 -26.38 21.63 6.45
C ARG A 72 -25.66 20.30 6.67
N LEU A 73 -24.85 19.87 5.69
CA LEU A 73 -24.01 18.68 5.83
C LEU A 73 -23.05 18.84 7.01
N ASN A 74 -22.37 19.98 7.14
CA ASN A 74 -21.44 20.23 8.24
C ASN A 74 -22.13 20.18 9.61
N THR A 75 -23.33 20.77 9.74
CA THR A 75 -24.14 20.68 10.96
C THR A 75 -24.49 19.24 11.29
N THR A 76 -24.87 18.44 10.29
CA THR A 76 -25.19 17.01 10.47
C THR A 76 -23.96 16.19 10.86
N LEU A 77 -22.79 16.58 10.34
CA LEU A 77 -21.47 16.03 10.71
C LEU A 77 -20.92 16.58 12.04
N SER A 78 -21.70 17.37 12.80
CA SER A 78 -21.26 17.99 14.06
C SER A 78 -19.97 18.81 13.91
N GLY A 79 -19.81 19.53 12.79
CA GLY A 79 -18.65 20.39 12.53
C GLY A 79 -17.44 19.68 11.92
N ALA A 80 -17.54 18.40 11.56
CA ALA A 80 -16.41 17.62 11.04
C ALA A 80 -16.05 17.88 9.57
N LEU A 81 -16.75 18.78 8.87
CA LEU A 81 -16.45 19.12 7.47
C LEU A 81 -15.41 20.25 7.38
N ILE A 82 -14.35 20.02 6.62
CA ILE A 82 -13.24 20.94 6.39
C ILE A 82 -13.21 21.29 4.89
N LYS A 83 -12.90 22.55 4.57
CA LYS A 83 -12.61 23.01 3.20
C LYS A 83 -11.13 23.42 3.10
N PRO A 84 -10.19 22.46 2.92
CA PRO A 84 -8.77 22.76 2.96
C PRO A 84 -8.26 23.33 1.64
N ALA A 85 -7.30 24.26 1.71
CA ALA A 85 -6.44 24.57 0.57
C ALA A 85 -5.42 23.44 0.33
N PRO A 86 -4.72 23.39 -0.81
CA PRO A 86 -3.57 22.52 -0.98
C PRO A 86 -2.47 22.80 0.07
N PRO A 87 -1.70 21.79 0.53
CA PRO A 87 -0.71 21.97 1.60
C PRO A 87 0.35 23.04 1.29
N ALA A 88 0.76 23.14 0.02
CA ALA A 88 1.75 24.09 -0.43
C ALA A 88 1.20 25.51 -0.61
N ALA A 89 -0.12 25.73 -0.53
CA ALA A 89 -0.74 27.05 -0.70
C ALA A 89 -0.20 28.10 0.31
N ALA A 90 0.30 27.64 1.46
CA ALA A 90 0.98 28.48 2.44
C ALA A 90 2.24 29.19 1.91
N CYS A 91 2.82 28.70 0.82
CA CYS A 91 3.98 29.30 0.15
C CYS A 91 3.65 30.29 -0.97
N TYR A 92 2.37 30.44 -1.33
CA TYR A 92 1.97 31.27 -2.47
C TYR A 92 1.27 32.54 -1.99
N PRO A 93 1.42 33.67 -2.70
CA PRO A 93 0.68 34.90 -2.37
C PRO A 93 -0.84 34.66 -2.33
N GLY A 94 -1.50 35.09 -1.26
CA GLY A 94 -2.94 34.93 -1.08
C GLY A 94 -3.35 34.86 0.40
N GLU A 95 -4.64 34.63 0.66
CA GLU A 95 -5.20 34.58 2.03
C GLU A 95 -4.61 33.44 2.88
N THR A 96 -4.18 32.36 2.24
CA THR A 96 -3.59 31.18 2.87
C THR A 96 -2.09 31.29 3.09
N TYR A 97 -1.43 32.34 2.56
CA TYR A 97 0.02 32.54 2.69
C TYR A 97 0.46 32.61 4.15
N ARG A 98 1.43 31.79 4.54
CA ARG A 98 2.02 31.79 5.89
C ARG A 98 3.52 31.53 5.76
N SER A 99 4.35 32.54 5.97
CA SER A 99 5.81 32.45 5.82
C SER A 99 6.43 31.36 6.69
N SER A 100 6.04 31.26 7.97
CA SER A 100 6.54 30.21 8.89
C SER A 100 6.19 28.79 8.42
N THR A 101 4.97 28.58 7.92
CA THR A 101 4.56 27.30 7.34
C THR A 101 5.36 27.02 6.06
N CYS A 102 5.53 28.03 5.21
CA CYS A 102 6.31 27.89 3.99
C CYS A 102 7.78 27.52 4.29
N ASP A 103 8.39 28.22 5.25
CA ASP A 103 9.75 27.92 5.71
C ASP A 103 9.83 26.49 6.24
N PHE A 104 8.85 26.06 7.04
CA PHE A 104 8.81 24.69 7.56
C PHE A 104 8.73 23.63 6.46
N ILE A 105 7.85 23.81 5.47
CA ILE A 105 7.70 22.83 4.39
C ILE A 105 8.83 22.91 3.36
N THR A 106 9.61 24.00 3.31
CA THR A 106 10.76 24.12 2.39
C THR A 106 12.11 23.78 3.04
N SER A 107 12.19 23.71 4.37
CA SER A 107 13.47 23.59 5.11
C SER A 107 13.92 22.17 5.48
N GLY A 108 13.06 21.14 5.39
CA GLY A 108 13.47 19.78 5.73
C GLY A 108 12.31 18.79 5.89
N ASN A 109 12.54 17.64 6.54
CA ASN A 109 11.63 16.48 6.63
C ASN A 109 10.18 16.87 7.01
N ARG A 110 9.34 17.05 5.99
CA ARG A 110 7.96 17.53 6.06
C ARG A 110 6.93 16.40 5.96
N THR A 111 7.35 15.15 6.07
CA THR A 111 6.46 13.98 5.93
C THR A 111 5.22 14.13 6.79
N ARG A 112 5.42 14.37 8.10
CA ARG A 112 4.32 14.54 9.06
C ARG A 112 3.36 15.66 8.70
N TYR A 113 3.85 16.78 8.17
CA TYR A 113 3.00 17.89 7.73
C TYR A 113 1.99 17.44 6.70
N HIS A 114 2.44 16.73 5.65
CA HIS A 114 1.55 16.27 4.59
C HIS A 114 0.55 15.22 5.10
N LEU A 115 0.98 14.35 6.00
CA LEU A 115 0.13 13.32 6.57
C LEU A 115 -0.98 13.92 7.46
N ASP A 116 -0.63 14.89 8.30
CA ASP A 116 -1.54 15.61 9.22
C ASP A 116 -2.34 16.71 8.51
N HIS A 117 -2.05 17.00 7.23
CA HIS A 117 -2.82 17.94 6.44
C HIS A 117 -4.08 17.25 5.86
N PRO A 118 -5.29 17.83 5.96
CA PRO A 118 -6.53 17.21 5.49
C PRO A 118 -6.53 16.81 4.01
N SER A 119 -5.86 17.58 3.16
CA SER A 119 -5.67 17.31 1.73
C SER A 119 -4.28 16.77 1.37
N GLY A 120 -3.35 16.66 2.33
CA GLY A 120 -1.96 16.37 2.00
C GLY A 120 -1.70 14.92 1.58
N ILE A 121 -0.78 14.78 0.62
CA ILE A 121 -0.30 13.53 0.06
C ILE A 121 1.23 13.56 -0.06
N LEU A 122 1.85 12.39 -0.16
CA LEU A 122 3.31 12.26 -0.32
C LEU A 122 3.75 12.24 -1.80
N THR A 123 2.85 11.91 -2.73
CA THR A 123 3.16 11.75 -4.17
C THR A 123 2.45 12.82 -5.01
N GLU A 124 3.05 14.00 -5.15
CA GLU A 124 2.36 15.19 -5.70
C GLU A 124 2.05 15.15 -7.20
N TRP A 125 2.80 14.42 -8.03
CA TRP A 125 2.48 14.35 -9.47
C TRP A 125 1.05 13.85 -9.72
N THR A 126 0.52 13.02 -8.80
CA THR A 126 -0.83 12.47 -8.87
C THR A 126 -1.92 13.55 -8.78
N THR A 127 -1.65 14.75 -8.25
CA THR A 127 -2.62 15.86 -8.20
C THR A 127 -2.52 16.83 -9.38
N GLY A 128 -1.72 16.47 -10.39
CA GLY A 128 -1.49 17.31 -11.56
C GLY A 128 -0.41 18.38 -11.37
N SER A 129 0.37 18.34 -10.27
CA SER A 129 1.41 19.33 -9.96
C SER A 129 0.89 20.79 -9.92
N THR A 130 -0.37 20.97 -9.51
CA THR A 130 -1.11 22.25 -9.53
C THR A 130 -0.77 23.19 -8.38
N CYS A 131 -0.19 22.68 -7.30
CA CYS A 131 0.29 23.46 -6.16
C CYS A 131 1.46 22.71 -5.50
N VAL A 132 2.63 22.80 -6.11
CA VAL A 132 3.85 22.10 -5.66
C VAL A 132 4.53 22.84 -4.51
N VAL A 133 5.18 22.14 -3.59
CA VAL A 133 6.02 22.84 -2.60
C VAL A 133 7.23 23.45 -3.32
N PRO A 134 7.46 24.78 -3.24
CA PRO A 134 8.57 25.42 -3.95
C PRO A 134 9.92 24.89 -3.47
N LEU A 135 10.90 24.87 -4.37
CA LEU A 135 12.29 24.67 -3.98
C LEU A 135 12.77 25.85 -3.14
N ARG A 136 13.69 25.60 -2.20
CA ARG A 136 14.33 26.66 -1.42
C ARG A 136 15.22 27.49 -2.37
N ASN A 137 14.95 28.80 -2.49
CA ASN A 137 15.60 29.73 -3.43
C ASN A 137 15.51 29.27 -4.89
N PRO A 138 14.30 29.17 -5.46
CA PRO A 138 14.16 28.70 -6.84
C PRO A 138 14.68 29.78 -7.80
N ALA A 139 15.31 29.35 -8.91
CA ALA A 139 15.68 30.27 -9.99
C ALA A 139 14.45 30.98 -10.59
N THR A 140 13.28 30.31 -10.54
CA THR A 140 11.98 30.84 -10.94
C THR A 140 10.91 30.43 -9.91
N PRO A 141 10.21 31.36 -9.25
CA PRO A 141 9.13 31.02 -8.33
C PRO A 141 7.98 30.29 -9.08
N PRO A 142 7.37 29.24 -8.52
CA PRO A 142 6.18 28.66 -9.12
C PRO A 142 5.06 29.70 -9.16
N LEU A 143 4.48 29.92 -10.35
CA LEU A 143 3.65 31.09 -10.61
C LEU A 143 2.21 30.97 -10.11
N LYS A 144 1.72 29.76 -9.81
CA LYS A 144 0.33 29.51 -9.39
C LYS A 144 0.23 28.30 -8.45
N CYS A 145 -0.74 28.38 -7.54
CA CYS A 145 -1.21 27.28 -6.71
C CYS A 145 -2.72 27.17 -6.88
N GLU A 146 -3.17 26.04 -7.41
CA GLU A 146 -4.58 25.76 -7.68
C GLU A 146 -5.01 24.47 -6.95
N GLN A 147 -6.32 24.30 -6.77
CA GLN A 147 -6.88 23.13 -6.08
C GLN A 147 -6.53 21.81 -6.78
N GLY A 148 -6.56 21.80 -8.12
CA GLY A 148 -6.25 20.65 -8.96
C GLY A 148 -6.82 19.30 -8.47
N GLY A 149 -5.96 18.28 -8.40
CA GLY A 149 -6.32 16.94 -7.93
C GLY A 149 -6.48 16.79 -6.40
N PHE A 150 -6.40 17.86 -5.62
CA PHE A 150 -6.68 17.82 -4.18
C PHE A 150 -8.20 17.87 -3.90
N PRO A 151 -8.71 17.18 -2.86
CA PRO A 151 -10.14 17.22 -2.53
C PRO A 151 -10.60 18.61 -2.12
N VAL A 152 -11.82 18.99 -2.48
CA VAL A 152 -12.40 20.31 -2.16
C VAL A 152 -12.91 20.34 -0.72
N TYR A 153 -13.54 19.24 -0.29
CA TYR A 153 -14.04 19.07 1.08
C TYR A 153 -13.48 17.79 1.68
N VAL A 154 -13.26 17.82 2.99
CA VAL A 154 -12.74 16.68 3.76
C VAL A 154 -13.59 16.50 5.01
N VAL A 155 -14.09 15.29 5.22
CA VAL A 155 -14.74 14.87 6.47
C VAL A 155 -13.66 14.32 7.40
N ASN A 156 -13.42 15.01 8.51
CA ASN A 156 -12.55 14.56 9.58
C ASN A 156 -13.26 13.46 10.39
N ALA A 157 -13.08 12.20 9.99
CA ALA A 157 -13.83 11.10 10.57
C ALA A 157 -13.29 10.71 11.95
N THR A 158 -14.15 10.83 12.96
CA THR A 158 -13.87 10.39 14.34
C THR A 158 -14.95 9.42 14.86
N THR A 159 -16.00 9.17 14.08
CA THR A 159 -17.10 8.23 14.40
C THR A 159 -17.53 7.48 13.14
N VAL A 160 -18.21 6.34 13.31
CA VAL A 160 -18.82 5.62 12.18
C VAL A 160 -19.87 6.48 11.50
N LYS A 161 -20.66 7.24 12.27
CA LYS A 161 -21.67 8.16 11.76
C LYS A 161 -21.11 9.19 10.76
N HIS A 162 -19.94 9.77 11.01
CA HIS A 162 -19.31 10.70 10.05
C HIS A 162 -19.06 10.03 8.69
N ILE A 163 -18.58 8.80 8.72
CA ILE A 163 -18.30 8.00 7.51
C ILE A 163 -19.60 7.67 6.78
N GLN A 164 -20.63 7.22 7.50
CA GLN A 164 -21.94 6.89 6.91
C GLN A 164 -22.61 8.09 6.24
N ILE A 165 -22.60 9.25 6.91
CA ILE A 165 -23.12 10.50 6.35
C ILE A 165 -22.39 10.86 5.06
N ALA A 166 -21.05 10.84 5.07
CA ALA A 166 -20.24 11.21 3.90
C ALA A 166 -20.43 10.25 2.72
N VAL A 167 -20.49 8.94 2.98
CA VAL A 167 -20.76 7.90 1.97
C VAL A 167 -22.13 8.11 1.33
N ASN A 168 -23.17 8.28 2.15
CA ASN A 168 -24.52 8.46 1.64
C ASN A 168 -24.67 9.78 0.88
N PHE A 169 -24.14 10.87 1.42
CA PHE A 169 -24.16 12.18 0.77
C PHE A 169 -23.48 12.15 -0.60
N ALA A 170 -22.26 11.60 -0.69
CA ALA A 170 -21.54 11.52 -1.95
C ALA A 170 -22.27 10.65 -2.98
N ARG A 171 -22.83 9.50 -2.55
CA ARG A 171 -23.61 8.63 -3.45
C ARG A 171 -24.86 9.32 -3.97
N ASN A 172 -25.65 9.90 -3.06
CA ASN A 172 -26.96 10.46 -3.40
C ASN A 172 -26.85 11.80 -4.17
N ARG A 173 -25.75 12.54 -3.97
CA ARG A 173 -25.42 13.77 -4.74
C ARG A 173 -24.48 13.55 -5.92
N ASN A 174 -24.16 12.29 -6.25
CA ASN A 174 -23.27 11.92 -7.35
C ASN A 174 -21.87 12.61 -7.29
N LEU A 175 -21.36 12.82 -6.09
CA LEU A 175 -20.02 13.38 -5.88
C LEU A 175 -18.96 12.30 -6.03
N ARG A 176 -17.77 12.71 -6.47
CA ARG A 176 -16.58 11.85 -6.36
C ARG A 176 -16.22 11.70 -4.88
N LEU A 177 -16.22 10.48 -4.37
CA LEU A 177 -15.77 10.15 -3.02
C LEU A 177 -14.35 9.61 -3.06
N ILE A 178 -13.46 10.16 -2.22
CA ILE A 178 -12.12 9.60 -2.01
C ILE A 178 -11.89 9.26 -0.54
N ILE A 179 -10.96 8.35 -0.28
CA ILE A 179 -10.61 7.91 1.07
C ILE A 179 -9.14 8.18 1.29
N LYS A 180 -8.82 8.93 2.33
CA LYS A 180 -7.44 9.20 2.75
C LYS A 180 -7.22 8.69 4.16
N ASN A 181 -6.21 7.85 4.32
CA ASN A 181 -5.63 7.59 5.64
C ASN A 181 -4.44 8.54 5.82
N THR A 182 -3.27 8.11 5.36
CA THR A 182 -2.01 8.85 5.47
C THR A 182 -1.75 9.73 4.24
N GLY A 183 -2.13 9.27 3.04
CA GLY A 183 -1.73 9.92 1.78
C GLY A 183 -0.40 9.41 1.22
N HIS A 184 0.05 8.23 1.68
CA HIS A 184 1.27 7.54 1.23
C HIS A 184 1.21 7.00 -0.21
N ASP A 185 0.02 6.94 -0.79
CA ASP A 185 -0.21 6.26 -2.07
C ASP A 185 0.66 6.80 -3.21
N PHE A 186 1.25 5.91 -4.00
CA PHE A 186 2.11 6.27 -5.14
C PHE A 186 1.35 6.50 -6.45
N ASN A 187 0.10 6.05 -6.54
CA ASN A 187 -0.68 5.99 -7.80
C ASN A 187 -1.94 6.87 -7.78
N GLY A 188 -2.07 7.76 -6.80
CA GLY A 188 -3.16 8.75 -6.72
C GLY A 188 -4.47 8.24 -6.12
N ARG A 189 -4.51 7.03 -5.56
CA ARG A 189 -5.73 6.37 -5.02
C ARG A 189 -6.34 7.01 -3.77
N SER A 190 -5.69 8.06 -3.24
CA SER A 190 -6.16 8.86 -2.09
C SER A 190 -6.33 10.35 -2.42
N SER A 191 -6.39 10.70 -3.71
CA SER A 191 -6.56 12.07 -4.21
C SER A 191 -7.65 12.13 -5.30
N GLY A 192 -8.15 13.32 -5.61
CA GLY A 192 -9.20 13.50 -6.60
C GLY A 192 -9.72 14.93 -6.71
N ALA A 193 -9.70 15.49 -7.92
CA ALA A 193 -10.31 16.77 -8.22
C ALA A 193 -11.82 16.74 -7.96
N GLY A 194 -12.34 17.84 -7.40
CA GLY A 194 -13.77 18.00 -7.11
C GLY A 194 -14.33 17.04 -6.05
N ALA A 195 -13.47 16.29 -5.35
CA ALA A 195 -13.92 15.23 -4.47
C ALA A 195 -14.33 15.71 -3.07
N LEU A 196 -15.22 14.92 -2.44
CA LEU A 196 -15.36 14.83 -0.99
C LEU A 196 -14.42 13.72 -0.48
N SER A 197 -13.51 14.05 0.43
CA SER A 197 -12.61 13.09 1.06
C SER A 197 -13.14 12.65 2.41
N ILE A 198 -13.03 11.36 2.72
CA ILE A 198 -13.15 10.85 4.09
C ILE A 198 -11.74 10.61 4.62
N TRP A 199 -11.39 11.35 5.68
CA TRP A 199 -10.07 11.28 6.29
C TRP A 199 -10.13 10.42 7.55
N THR A 200 -9.63 9.17 7.44
CA THR A 200 -9.67 8.17 8.52
C THR A 200 -8.52 8.29 9.51
N HIS A 201 -7.62 9.24 9.31
CA HIS A 201 -6.39 9.43 10.06
C HIS A 201 -6.59 9.49 11.58
N HIS A 202 -7.68 10.10 12.06
CA HIS A 202 -7.91 10.30 13.49
C HIS A 202 -8.59 9.10 14.19
N LEU A 203 -8.84 8.00 13.48
CA LEU A 203 -9.28 6.75 14.08
C LEU A 203 -8.06 6.00 14.65
N LYS A 204 -7.70 6.28 15.90
CA LYS A 204 -6.42 5.84 16.52
C LYS A 204 -6.53 4.86 17.70
N GLU A 205 -7.72 4.31 17.97
CA GLU A 205 -7.91 3.44 19.14
C GLU A 205 -7.29 2.04 18.96
N PHE A 206 -6.76 1.48 20.06
CA PHE A 206 -6.06 0.20 20.14
C PHE A 206 -6.48 -0.56 21.41
N GLU A 207 -6.73 -1.86 21.30
CA GLU A 207 -7.00 -2.75 22.44
C GLU A 207 -6.20 -4.05 22.27
N TYR A 208 -5.40 -4.40 23.28
CA TYR A 208 -4.76 -5.72 23.36
C TYR A 208 -5.67 -6.73 24.08
N ILE A 209 -5.81 -7.91 23.49
CA ILE A 209 -6.62 -9.01 24.00
C ILE A 209 -5.67 -10.22 24.16
N PRO A 210 -5.30 -10.59 25.40
CA PRO A 210 -4.26 -11.60 25.64
C PRO A 210 -4.55 -12.97 25.03
N GLU A 211 -5.82 -13.36 25.00
CA GLU A 211 -6.29 -14.58 24.37
C GLU A 211 -7.71 -14.40 23.87
N MET A 212 -7.97 -14.78 22.62
CA MET A 212 -9.29 -14.77 22.01
C MET A 212 -9.37 -15.88 20.96
N THR A 213 -10.55 -16.50 20.86
CA THR A 213 -10.88 -17.43 19.78
C THR A 213 -11.73 -16.73 18.71
N VAL A 214 -11.22 -16.69 17.48
CA VAL A 214 -11.94 -16.18 16.30
C VAL A 214 -11.86 -17.25 15.20
N GLY A 215 -12.97 -17.93 14.93
CA GLY A 215 -12.99 -19.07 14.03
C GLY A 215 -12.04 -20.18 14.52
N GLU A 216 -11.05 -20.53 13.70
CA GLU A 216 -10.04 -21.55 14.01
C GLU A 216 -8.80 -20.98 14.71
N TYR A 217 -8.69 -19.65 14.83
CA TYR A 217 -7.57 -19.02 15.52
C TYR A 217 -7.86 -18.89 17.01
N THR A 218 -6.94 -19.35 17.85
CA THR A 218 -6.88 -19.05 19.28
C THR A 218 -5.50 -18.51 19.60
N GLY A 219 -5.44 -17.30 20.17
CA GLY A 219 -4.17 -16.67 20.51
C GLY A 219 -4.31 -15.20 20.89
N ARG A 220 -3.18 -14.49 20.89
CA ARG A 220 -3.12 -13.06 21.18
C ARG A 220 -3.73 -12.27 20.03
N VAL A 221 -4.60 -11.33 20.34
CA VAL A 221 -5.28 -10.49 19.35
C VAL A 221 -5.12 -9.03 19.73
N ALA A 222 -5.07 -8.16 18.72
CA ALA A 222 -5.27 -6.74 18.91
C ALA A 222 -6.50 -6.27 18.14
N ARG A 223 -7.34 -5.43 18.75
CA ARG A 223 -8.29 -4.59 18.02
C ARG A 223 -7.62 -3.27 17.71
N VAL A 224 -7.73 -2.85 16.46
CA VAL A 224 -6.93 -1.74 15.92
C VAL A 224 -7.78 -0.89 15.00
N SER A 225 -7.70 0.42 15.14
CA SER A 225 -8.43 1.37 14.30
C SER A 225 -7.72 1.63 12.97
N ALA A 226 -8.48 1.97 11.93
CA ALA A 226 -7.99 2.13 10.56
C ALA A 226 -6.95 3.25 10.39
N GLY A 227 -7.02 4.28 11.21
CA GLY A 227 -6.14 5.45 11.15
C GLY A 227 -4.76 5.20 11.75
N ILE A 228 -4.55 4.08 12.46
CA ILE A 228 -3.28 3.82 13.17
C ILE A 228 -2.12 3.64 12.18
N GLU A 229 -1.00 4.27 12.50
CA GLU A 229 0.26 4.19 11.76
C GLU A 229 1.21 3.20 12.45
N MET A 230 2.18 2.69 11.70
CA MET A 230 3.16 1.73 12.21
C MET A 230 3.84 2.19 13.51
N TRP A 231 4.28 3.46 13.59
CA TRP A 231 4.96 3.98 14.78
C TRP A 231 4.10 3.93 16.05
N GLU A 232 2.78 4.09 15.92
CA GLU A 232 1.84 3.99 17.05
C GLU A 232 1.73 2.54 17.51
N VAL A 233 1.64 1.59 16.56
CA VAL A 233 1.58 0.17 16.89
C VAL A 233 2.87 -0.32 17.56
N PHE A 234 4.04 0.21 17.19
CA PHE A 234 5.29 -0.11 17.89
C PHE A 234 5.28 0.27 19.37
N ASN A 235 4.67 1.41 19.72
CA ASN A 235 4.53 1.80 21.12
C ASN A 235 3.66 0.77 21.86
N HIS A 236 2.57 0.30 21.25
CA HIS A 236 1.73 -0.75 21.83
C HIS A 236 2.45 -2.10 21.94
N MET A 237 3.24 -2.48 20.93
CA MET A 237 4.07 -3.70 20.98
C MET A 237 5.03 -3.69 22.17
N GLY A 238 5.67 -2.54 22.43
CA GLY A 238 6.51 -2.34 23.61
C GLY A 238 5.74 -2.48 24.92
N THR A 239 4.61 -1.79 25.05
CA THR A 239 3.75 -1.79 26.25
C THR A 239 3.23 -3.19 26.61
N TYR A 240 2.81 -3.97 25.61
CA TYR A 240 2.19 -5.28 25.84
C TYR A 240 3.15 -6.46 25.65
N ASN A 241 4.45 -6.19 25.45
CA ASN A 241 5.48 -7.21 25.23
C ASN A 241 5.07 -8.25 24.16
N MET A 242 4.70 -7.75 22.99
CA MET A 242 4.19 -8.52 21.87
C MET A 242 4.80 -8.08 20.54
N THR A 243 4.62 -8.90 19.52
CA THR A 243 5.00 -8.59 18.14
C THR A 243 3.77 -8.59 17.24
N MET A 244 3.69 -7.60 16.35
CA MET A 244 2.71 -7.54 15.28
C MET A 244 3.43 -7.37 13.94
N PRO A 245 2.98 -8.06 12.88
CA PRO A 245 3.37 -7.76 11.51
C PRO A 245 2.99 -6.33 11.08
N LEU A 246 3.97 -5.51 10.69
CA LEU A 246 3.78 -4.09 10.38
C LEU A 246 4.55 -3.68 9.10
N PRO A 247 4.13 -2.61 8.40
CA PRO A 247 4.81 -2.08 7.21
C PRO A 247 6.31 -1.83 7.40
N GLY A 248 7.04 -1.54 6.33
CA GLY A 248 8.45 -1.11 6.42
C GLY A 248 8.64 0.37 6.78
N GLY A 249 7.62 1.22 6.58
CA GLY A 249 7.70 2.67 6.80
C GLY A 249 6.89 3.13 8.02
N GLU A 250 7.54 3.83 8.95
CA GLU A 250 7.00 4.24 10.26
C GLU A 250 5.67 5.00 10.19
N THR A 251 5.45 5.74 9.10
CA THR A 251 4.26 6.57 8.89
C THR A 251 3.22 5.95 7.97
N VAL A 252 3.42 4.69 7.56
CA VAL A 252 2.44 3.97 6.76
C VAL A 252 1.25 3.62 7.65
N GLY A 253 0.03 3.94 7.17
CA GLY A 253 -1.21 3.55 7.81
C GLY A 253 -1.41 2.06 7.64
N VAL A 254 -1.40 1.32 8.75
CA VAL A 254 -1.34 -0.15 8.74
C VAL A 254 -2.63 -0.70 8.10
N TYR A 255 -3.78 -0.35 8.65
CA TYR A 255 -5.09 -0.88 8.24
C TYR A 255 -5.78 0.01 7.20
N GLY A 256 -5.04 0.32 6.13
CA GLY A 256 -5.54 1.01 4.93
C GLY A 256 -5.07 0.30 3.67
N GLY A 257 -4.44 1.05 2.75
CA GLY A 257 -3.92 0.49 1.50
C GLY A 257 -2.88 -0.61 1.70
N TRP A 258 -2.05 -0.55 2.75
CA TRP A 258 -1.03 -1.57 3.02
C TRP A 258 -1.64 -2.96 3.27
N THR A 259 -2.51 -3.11 4.27
CA THR A 259 -3.23 -4.37 4.52
C THR A 259 -4.14 -4.74 3.36
N ALA A 260 -4.91 -3.79 2.81
CA ALA A 260 -5.86 -4.07 1.74
C ALA A 260 -5.20 -4.56 0.44
N GLY A 261 -3.90 -4.29 0.28
CA GLY A 261 -3.15 -4.74 -0.88
C GLY A 261 -2.27 -5.99 -0.68
N GLY A 262 -2.21 -6.53 0.53
CA GLY A 262 -1.29 -7.60 0.88
C GLY A 262 -0.42 -7.18 2.05
N GLY A 263 0.56 -6.32 1.78
CA GLY A 263 1.40 -5.72 2.83
C GLY A 263 2.54 -6.63 3.24
N HIS A 264 3.67 -6.53 2.57
CA HIS A 264 4.90 -7.24 2.98
C HIS A 264 5.53 -6.57 4.20
N HIS A 265 6.34 -7.33 4.94
CA HIS A 265 7.10 -6.89 6.11
C HIS A 265 8.22 -7.87 6.47
N PHE A 266 9.08 -7.50 7.41
CA PHE A 266 10.27 -8.28 7.77
C PHE A 266 10.00 -9.60 8.51
N LEU A 267 8.73 -9.89 8.79
CA LEU A 267 8.28 -11.15 9.40
C LEU A 267 7.42 -11.96 8.42
N SER A 268 7.34 -11.56 7.14
CA SER A 268 6.41 -12.21 6.20
C SER A 268 6.76 -13.68 5.99
N SER A 269 8.04 -14.04 5.99
CA SER A 269 8.48 -15.44 5.92
C SER A 269 8.09 -16.30 7.14
N LEU A 270 7.72 -15.66 8.26
CA LEU A 270 7.32 -16.33 9.49
C LEU A 270 5.79 -16.33 9.68
N TYR A 271 5.13 -15.21 9.40
CA TYR A 271 3.72 -15.00 9.74
C TYR A 271 2.78 -14.80 8.53
N GLY A 272 3.29 -14.75 7.30
CA GLY A 272 2.51 -14.33 6.12
C GLY A 272 2.46 -12.82 5.98
N ASN A 273 1.74 -12.30 4.97
CA ASN A 273 1.62 -10.86 4.70
C ASN A 273 0.63 -10.18 5.67
N GLY A 274 0.54 -8.84 5.66
CA GLY A 274 -0.39 -8.05 6.48
C GLY A 274 -1.86 -8.45 6.32
N ALA A 275 -2.29 -8.74 5.10
CA ALA A 275 -3.63 -9.25 4.77
C ALA A 275 -3.93 -10.62 5.40
N ASP A 276 -2.90 -11.41 5.73
CA ASP A 276 -3.04 -12.72 6.36
C ASP A 276 -3.25 -12.64 7.88
N GLN A 277 -3.06 -11.45 8.45
CA GLN A 277 -3.14 -11.22 9.90
C GLN A 277 -4.54 -10.84 10.38
N VAL A 278 -5.42 -10.42 9.47
CA VAL A 278 -6.74 -9.91 9.82
C VAL A 278 -7.68 -11.08 10.09
N LEU A 279 -8.31 -11.12 11.26
CA LEU A 279 -9.27 -12.14 11.68
C LEU A 279 -10.71 -11.71 11.38
N GLU A 280 -10.99 -10.44 11.63
CA GLU A 280 -12.26 -9.77 11.41
C GLU A 280 -11.97 -8.30 11.09
N PHE A 281 -12.81 -7.63 10.32
CA PHE A 281 -12.78 -6.18 10.23
C PHE A 281 -14.18 -5.57 10.16
N LYS A 282 -14.24 -4.28 10.50
CA LYS A 282 -15.44 -3.45 10.44
C LYS A 282 -15.36 -2.51 9.26
N VAL A 283 -16.45 -2.41 8.50
CA VAL A 283 -16.48 -1.62 7.25
C VAL A 283 -17.79 -0.85 7.10
N VAL A 284 -17.71 0.37 6.55
CA VAL A 284 -18.87 1.05 5.94
C VAL A 284 -18.83 0.82 4.44
N THR A 285 -19.85 0.17 3.87
CA THR A 285 -19.88 -0.13 2.42
C THR A 285 -20.65 0.92 1.62
N ALA A 286 -20.75 0.75 0.30
CA ALA A 286 -21.27 1.76 -0.61
C ALA A 286 -22.74 2.12 -0.35
N ASP A 287 -23.52 1.21 0.24
CA ASP A 287 -24.88 1.46 0.70
C ASP A 287 -24.98 2.23 2.03
N GLY A 288 -23.85 2.63 2.61
CA GLY A 288 -23.74 3.36 3.88
C GLY A 288 -23.84 2.52 5.13
N ARG A 289 -24.07 1.20 5.06
CA ARG A 289 -24.26 0.40 6.28
C ARG A 289 -22.93 -0.08 6.86
N TYR A 290 -22.87 -0.04 8.19
CA TYR A 290 -21.76 -0.53 8.99
C TYR A 290 -21.86 -2.05 9.19
N ARG A 291 -20.80 -2.79 8.86
CA ARG A 291 -20.80 -4.26 8.81
C ARG A 291 -19.60 -4.85 9.51
N THR A 292 -19.84 -5.98 10.17
CA THR A 292 -18.82 -6.95 10.57
C THR A 292 -18.48 -7.85 9.39
N VAL A 293 -17.19 -8.06 9.14
CA VAL A 293 -16.68 -8.88 8.04
C VAL A 293 -15.71 -9.92 8.58
N THR A 294 -16.01 -11.18 8.33
CA THR A 294 -15.19 -12.36 8.65
C THR A 294 -15.17 -13.28 7.43
N PRO A 295 -14.36 -14.35 7.40
CA PRO A 295 -14.40 -15.32 6.30
C PRO A 295 -15.79 -15.93 6.03
N PHE A 296 -16.66 -15.97 7.05
CA PHE A 296 -17.96 -16.64 6.98
C PHE A 296 -19.16 -15.68 7.15
N GLN A 297 -18.92 -14.41 7.52
CA GLN A 297 -19.92 -13.35 7.57
C GLN A 297 -19.47 -12.20 6.65
N ASN A 298 -20.21 -11.96 5.56
CA ASN A 298 -19.73 -11.11 4.46
C ASN A 298 -18.37 -11.59 3.89
N GLY A 299 -18.21 -12.91 3.75
CA GLY A 299 -16.95 -13.53 3.30
C GLY A 299 -16.48 -13.13 1.91
N ASP A 300 -17.40 -12.63 1.07
CA ASP A 300 -17.07 -11.99 -0.20
C ASP A 300 -16.33 -10.66 0.00
N LEU A 301 -16.79 -9.80 0.91
CA LEU A 301 -16.06 -8.58 1.31
C LEU A 301 -14.75 -8.92 2.00
N TYR A 302 -14.70 -9.98 2.82
CA TYR A 302 -13.47 -10.44 3.45
C TYR A 302 -12.42 -10.79 2.40
N PHE A 303 -12.80 -11.62 1.44
CA PHE A 303 -11.97 -11.98 0.30
C PHE A 303 -11.51 -10.72 -0.44
N ALA A 304 -12.46 -9.85 -0.82
CA ALA A 304 -12.19 -8.72 -1.70
C ALA A 304 -11.34 -7.61 -1.07
N MET A 305 -11.56 -7.27 0.21
CA MET A 305 -10.86 -6.18 0.87
C MET A 305 -9.44 -6.52 1.34
N LEU A 306 -9.09 -7.81 1.38
CA LEU A 306 -7.77 -8.29 1.79
C LEU A 306 -7.02 -8.83 0.57
N GLY A 307 -6.58 -7.92 -0.32
CA GLY A 307 -5.84 -8.24 -1.54
C GLY A 307 -6.40 -7.61 -2.82
N GLY A 308 -7.67 -7.17 -2.80
CA GLY A 308 -8.32 -6.56 -3.96
C GLY A 308 -8.15 -5.05 -4.08
N GLY A 309 -7.41 -4.39 -3.20
CA GLY A 309 -7.19 -2.94 -3.27
C GLY A 309 -7.86 -2.12 -2.18
N GLY A 310 -7.16 -1.08 -1.72
CA GLY A 310 -7.77 -0.01 -0.92
C GLY A 310 -8.73 0.84 -1.76
N SER A 311 -9.63 1.56 -1.09
CA SER A 311 -10.53 2.55 -1.71
C SER A 311 -11.53 2.02 -2.75
N THR A 312 -11.79 0.71 -2.80
CA THR A 312 -12.66 0.11 -3.85
C THR A 312 -13.91 -0.64 -3.34
N TYR A 313 -13.87 -1.32 -2.18
CA TYR A 313 -15.01 -2.11 -1.69
C TYR A 313 -15.77 -1.49 -0.51
N GLY A 314 -15.13 -0.58 0.22
CA GLY A 314 -15.64 -0.02 1.46
C GLY A 314 -14.57 0.71 2.26
N ILE A 315 -14.99 1.31 3.37
CA ILE A 315 -14.12 2.04 4.28
C ILE A 315 -13.90 1.19 5.53
N LEU A 316 -12.70 0.60 5.65
CA LEU A 316 -12.28 -0.10 6.86
C LEU A 316 -12.20 0.92 8.01
N THR A 317 -12.75 0.54 9.15
CA THR A 317 -12.85 1.39 10.35
C THR A 317 -12.02 0.82 11.51
N SER A 318 -12.10 -0.49 11.74
CA SER A 318 -11.22 -1.23 12.64
C SER A 318 -11.03 -2.67 12.17
N ALA A 319 -10.05 -3.36 12.75
CA ALA A 319 -9.79 -4.78 12.55
C ALA A 319 -9.49 -5.49 13.86
N LEU A 320 -9.79 -6.78 13.93
CA LEU A 320 -9.15 -7.73 14.85
C LEU A 320 -8.03 -8.41 14.10
N VAL A 321 -6.83 -8.39 14.66
CA VAL A 321 -5.62 -8.90 14.02
C VAL A 321 -4.83 -9.78 14.97
N LYS A 322 -4.10 -10.74 14.40
CA LYS A 322 -3.17 -11.57 15.16
C LYS A 322 -2.08 -10.71 15.80
N ALA A 323 -1.75 -11.05 17.04
CA ALA A 323 -0.54 -10.61 17.71
C ALA A 323 0.25 -11.85 18.16
N TYR A 324 1.54 -11.67 18.42
CA TYR A 324 2.46 -12.76 18.71
C TYR A 324 3.25 -12.48 19.99
N PRO A 325 3.77 -13.51 20.68
CA PRO A 325 4.84 -13.31 21.66
C PRO A 325 5.97 -12.47 21.07
N LYS A 326 6.62 -11.66 21.90
CA LYS A 326 7.74 -10.82 21.46
C LYS A 326 8.79 -11.67 20.73
N THR A 327 8.94 -11.42 19.45
CA THR A 327 9.88 -12.11 18.56
C THR A 327 11.25 -11.45 18.67
N VAL A 328 12.28 -12.23 19.00
CA VAL A 328 13.67 -11.77 18.88
C VAL A 328 14.01 -11.68 17.39
N VAL A 329 14.59 -10.55 16.97
CA VAL A 329 15.05 -10.36 15.59
C VAL A 329 16.44 -9.75 15.62
N THR A 330 17.35 -10.34 14.87
CA THR A 330 18.71 -9.82 14.67
C THR A 330 18.87 -9.34 13.24
N ASP A 331 19.40 -8.14 13.07
CA ASP A 331 19.75 -7.56 11.77
C ASP A 331 21.24 -7.81 11.48
N VAL A 332 21.57 -8.19 10.25
CA VAL A 332 22.95 -8.31 9.75
C VAL A 332 23.09 -7.43 8.52
N ASN A 333 24.06 -6.52 8.52
CA ASN A 333 24.20 -5.49 7.50
C ASN A 333 25.37 -5.80 6.55
N LEU A 334 25.15 -5.62 5.26
CA LEU A 334 26.15 -5.78 4.21
C LEU A 334 26.14 -4.53 3.31
N GLU A 335 27.32 -3.95 3.07
CA GLU A 335 27.47 -2.79 2.18
C GLU A 335 28.82 -2.82 1.46
N PHE A 336 28.81 -2.55 0.15
CA PHE A 336 30.02 -2.32 -0.64
C PHE A 336 29.72 -1.49 -1.89
N TYR A 337 30.77 -0.91 -2.46
CA TYR A 337 30.68 0.09 -3.50
C TYR A 337 31.51 -0.26 -4.73
N TYR A 338 30.98 0.06 -5.90
CA TYR A 338 31.77 0.20 -7.11
C TYR A 338 32.08 1.68 -7.35
N ARG A 339 33.35 1.99 -7.67
CA ARG A 339 33.80 3.33 -8.02
C ARG A 339 34.59 3.29 -9.32
N LYS A 340 34.24 4.18 -10.26
CA LYS A 340 34.93 4.29 -11.57
C LYS A 340 36.41 4.62 -11.43
N SER A 341 36.76 5.36 -10.38
CA SER A 341 38.15 5.63 -9.97
C SER A 341 38.18 5.86 -8.46
N LEU A 342 39.31 5.56 -7.83
CA LEU A 342 39.55 5.92 -6.43
C LEU A 342 40.18 7.31 -6.38
N PRO A 343 39.74 8.22 -5.49
CA PRO A 343 40.50 9.42 -5.22
C PRO A 343 41.91 9.05 -4.71
N PRO A 344 42.94 9.87 -4.95
CA PRO A 344 44.33 9.56 -4.60
C PRO A 344 44.60 9.17 -3.13
N ASN A 345 43.66 9.43 -2.22
CA ASN A 345 43.75 9.13 -0.78
C ASN A 345 42.61 8.23 -0.24
N ALA A 346 41.90 7.49 -1.10
CA ALA A 346 40.73 6.68 -0.70
C ALA A 346 41.05 5.61 0.36
N ASN A 347 42.28 5.09 0.36
CA ASN A 347 42.69 3.94 1.18
C ASN A 347 43.10 4.29 2.62
N ALA A 348 43.07 5.57 3.03
CA ALA A 348 43.60 5.96 4.35
C ALA A 348 42.53 6.09 5.46
N THR A 349 41.24 6.19 5.13
CA THR A 349 40.20 6.56 6.14
C THR A 349 38.80 5.97 5.93
N ALA A 350 38.53 5.17 4.91
CA ALA A 350 37.16 4.70 4.64
C ALA A 350 36.80 3.40 5.40
N ASN A 351 35.80 3.46 6.29
CA ASN A 351 35.16 2.29 6.92
C ASN A 351 34.31 1.44 5.94
N PHE A 352 34.48 1.62 4.62
CA PHE A 352 33.60 1.06 3.58
C PHE A 352 34.40 0.20 2.61
N VAL A 353 33.79 -0.90 2.12
CA VAL A 353 34.41 -1.79 1.15
C VAL A 353 34.17 -1.26 -0.27
N VAL A 354 35.25 -1.02 -1.02
CA VAL A 354 35.20 -0.42 -2.36
C VAL A 354 35.97 -1.28 -3.36
N THR A 355 35.41 -1.49 -4.55
CA THR A 355 36.07 -2.11 -5.70
C THR A 355 36.05 -1.16 -6.91
N THR A 356 37.11 -1.20 -7.72
CA THR A 356 37.15 -0.56 -9.05
C THR A 356 36.87 -1.55 -10.17
N ASP A 357 36.63 -2.82 -9.83
CA ASP A 357 36.23 -3.88 -10.75
C ASP A 357 34.70 -4.04 -10.69
N LEU A 358 34.04 -3.72 -11.80
CA LEU A 358 32.58 -3.74 -11.93
C LEU A 358 32.04 -5.18 -11.92
N GLU A 359 32.74 -6.14 -12.52
CA GLU A 359 32.27 -7.52 -12.52
C GLU A 359 32.40 -8.13 -11.14
N LYS A 360 33.49 -7.83 -10.41
CA LYS A 360 33.61 -8.21 -9.00
C LYS A 360 32.48 -7.65 -8.13
N PHE A 361 32.03 -6.42 -8.38
CA PHE A 361 30.86 -5.86 -7.71
C PHE A 361 29.60 -6.70 -7.99
N TRP A 362 29.34 -7.02 -9.27
CA TRP A 362 28.18 -7.83 -9.65
C TRP A 362 28.25 -9.27 -9.12
N ASP A 363 29.43 -9.89 -9.09
CA ASP A 363 29.65 -11.21 -8.49
C ASP A 363 29.32 -11.19 -6.98
N GLY A 364 29.68 -10.12 -6.27
CA GLY A 364 29.30 -9.94 -4.87
C GLY A 364 27.79 -9.83 -4.67
N VAL A 365 27.10 -9.06 -5.53
CA VAL A 365 25.63 -8.96 -5.51
C VAL A 365 24.99 -10.30 -5.86
N TRP A 366 25.58 -11.06 -6.78
CA TRP A 366 25.14 -12.40 -7.18
C TRP A 366 25.21 -13.40 -6.03
N LEU A 367 26.32 -13.40 -5.26
CA LEU A 367 26.50 -14.25 -4.08
C LEU A 367 25.43 -13.96 -3.02
N TYR A 368 25.17 -12.68 -2.75
CA TYR A 368 24.08 -12.27 -1.86
C TYR A 368 22.72 -12.79 -2.38
N GLN A 369 22.44 -12.61 -3.67
CA GLN A 369 21.15 -13.02 -4.20
C GLN A 369 20.96 -14.53 -4.18
N LYS A 370 22.01 -15.34 -4.35
CA LYS A 370 21.93 -16.77 -4.11
C LYS A 370 21.58 -17.11 -2.67
N PHE A 371 22.15 -16.37 -1.72
CA PHE A 371 21.92 -16.55 -0.28
C PHE A 371 20.53 -16.09 0.19
N SER A 372 19.82 -15.26 -0.60
CA SER A 372 18.48 -14.78 -0.24
C SER A 372 17.45 -15.90 -0.09
N ARG A 373 17.59 -16.98 -0.87
CA ARG A 373 16.70 -18.14 -0.81
C ARG A 373 16.75 -18.92 0.50
N PRO A 374 17.89 -19.51 0.91
CA PRO A 374 17.96 -20.26 2.17
C PRO A 374 17.59 -19.39 3.37
N THR A 375 17.90 -18.09 3.33
CA THR A 375 17.50 -17.13 4.35
C THR A 375 15.97 -16.99 4.46
N SER A 376 15.29 -16.78 3.33
CA SER A 376 13.84 -16.66 3.30
C SER A 376 13.15 -17.97 3.71
N GLU A 377 13.68 -19.11 3.27
CA GLU A 377 13.19 -20.44 3.66
C GLU A 377 13.38 -20.71 5.16
N ALA A 378 14.44 -20.18 5.78
CA ALA A 378 14.66 -20.23 7.23
C ALA A 378 13.75 -19.29 8.05
N GLY A 379 12.89 -18.50 7.40
CA GLY A 379 12.00 -17.54 8.07
C GLY A 379 12.56 -16.12 8.15
N GLY A 380 13.73 -15.86 7.58
CA GLY A 380 14.32 -14.54 7.46
C GLY A 380 13.68 -13.68 6.36
N SER A 381 14.02 -12.40 6.33
CA SER A 381 13.68 -11.50 5.23
C SER A 381 14.86 -10.61 4.92
N LEU A 382 15.03 -10.21 3.66
CA LEU A 382 16.18 -9.42 3.23
C LEU A 382 15.71 -8.19 2.46
N TYR A 383 16.37 -7.07 2.71
CA TYR A 383 16.10 -5.80 2.05
C TYR A 383 17.38 -5.34 1.38
N SER A 384 17.40 -5.29 0.06
CA SER A 384 18.59 -4.95 -0.72
C SER A 384 18.32 -3.77 -1.64
N TYR A 385 19.36 -3.00 -1.91
CA TYR A 385 19.32 -1.92 -2.89
C TYR A 385 20.60 -1.89 -3.71
N VAL A 386 20.46 -1.67 -5.01
CA VAL A 386 21.56 -1.20 -5.87
C VAL A 386 21.18 0.18 -6.39
N ARG A 387 21.97 1.19 -6.03
CA ARG A 387 21.73 2.59 -6.40
C ARG A 387 22.83 3.10 -7.32
N PRO A 388 22.48 3.60 -8.52
CA PRO A 388 23.38 4.44 -9.29
C PRO A 388 23.72 5.72 -8.52
N ASP A 389 24.99 6.10 -8.50
CA ASP A 389 25.44 7.40 -8.03
C ASP A 389 26.45 8.02 -9.03
N PRO A 390 26.76 9.32 -8.95
CA PRO A 390 27.67 9.96 -9.92
C PRO A 390 29.08 9.32 -9.99
N LEU A 391 29.52 8.64 -8.92
CA LEU A 391 30.86 8.05 -8.79
C LEU A 391 30.90 6.55 -9.14
N GLY A 392 29.74 5.88 -9.19
CA GLY A 392 29.61 4.46 -9.52
C GLY A 392 28.30 3.88 -8.99
N LEU A 393 28.39 2.78 -8.23
CA LEU A 393 27.24 2.07 -7.67
C LEU A 393 27.42 1.84 -6.17
N ASN A 394 26.31 1.90 -5.42
CA ASN A 394 26.24 1.45 -4.02
C ASN A 394 25.34 0.22 -3.93
N PHE A 395 25.82 -0.84 -3.28
CA PHE A 395 25.01 -1.96 -2.84
C PHE A 395 24.88 -1.99 -1.32
N SER A 396 23.65 -1.95 -0.82
CA SER A 396 23.34 -1.96 0.61
C SER A 396 22.27 -2.99 0.94
N VAL A 397 22.45 -3.75 2.02
CA VAL A 397 21.60 -4.85 2.43
C VAL A 397 21.36 -4.83 3.94
N ILE A 398 20.12 -5.12 4.34
CA ILE A 398 19.75 -5.51 5.69
C ILE A 398 19.13 -6.91 5.64
N ILE A 399 19.78 -7.88 6.27
CA ILE A 399 19.25 -9.23 6.49
C ILE A 399 18.59 -9.25 7.87
N LYS A 400 17.29 -9.56 7.94
CA LYS A 400 16.53 -9.64 9.18
C LYS A 400 16.25 -11.11 9.50
N LEU A 401 16.71 -11.57 10.66
CA LEU A 401 16.66 -12.97 11.09
C LEU A 401 15.82 -13.12 12.36
N PRO A 402 14.51 -13.39 12.22
CA PRO A 402 13.64 -13.68 13.35
C PRO A 402 14.04 -14.98 14.05
N LEU A 403 13.80 -15.04 15.35
CA LEU A 403 14.07 -16.20 16.22
C LEU A 403 15.56 -16.56 16.36
N MET A 404 16.47 -15.71 15.87
CA MET A 404 17.92 -15.86 16.02
C MET A 404 18.49 -14.76 16.92
N ASN A 405 19.30 -15.15 17.91
CA ASN A 405 20.13 -14.21 18.66
C ASN A 405 21.37 -13.77 17.84
N ILE A 406 22.17 -12.86 18.40
CA ILE A 406 23.37 -12.29 17.74
C ILE A 406 24.34 -13.38 17.26
N ALA A 407 24.66 -14.37 18.10
CA ALA A 407 25.61 -15.42 17.76
C ALA A 407 25.06 -16.35 16.68
N GLN A 408 23.78 -16.73 16.77
CA GLN A 408 23.11 -17.55 15.76
C GLN A 408 23.04 -16.85 14.41
N ALA A 409 22.73 -15.55 14.39
CA ALA A 409 22.69 -14.74 13.18
C ALA A 409 24.08 -14.59 12.54
N ALA A 410 25.12 -14.41 13.35
CA ALA A 410 26.50 -14.36 12.89
C ALA A 410 26.89 -15.67 12.19
N GLU A 411 26.62 -16.80 12.83
CA GLU A 411 26.93 -18.13 12.30
C GLU A 411 26.12 -18.42 11.03
N PHE A 412 24.83 -18.13 11.03
CA PHE A 412 23.95 -18.35 9.88
C PHE A 412 24.43 -17.59 8.63
N THR A 413 24.87 -16.34 8.79
CA THR A 413 25.31 -15.49 7.68
C THR A 413 26.77 -15.69 7.30
N LYS A 414 27.57 -16.35 8.13
CA LYS A 414 29.01 -16.54 7.93
C LYS A 414 29.38 -17.04 6.52
N PRO A 415 28.71 -18.05 5.92
CA PRO A 415 29.08 -18.53 4.58
C PRO A 415 29.05 -17.44 3.50
N LEU A 416 28.04 -16.57 3.52
CA LEU A 416 27.95 -15.44 2.57
C LEU A 416 29.14 -14.49 2.70
N TYR A 417 29.54 -14.18 3.94
CA TYR A 417 30.64 -13.24 4.18
C TYR A 417 32.00 -13.88 3.87
N ASP A 418 32.17 -15.17 4.13
CA ASP A 418 33.37 -15.91 3.72
C ASP A 418 33.53 -15.91 2.19
N ASP A 419 32.44 -16.15 1.44
CA ASP A 419 32.44 -16.12 -0.03
C ASP A 419 32.77 -14.71 -0.57
N LEU A 420 32.20 -13.65 0.03
CA LEU A 420 32.51 -12.27 -0.33
C LEU A 420 33.98 -11.91 -0.05
N ASN A 421 34.52 -12.36 1.09
CA ASN A 421 35.92 -12.17 1.43
C ASN A 421 36.85 -12.89 0.45
N ALA A 422 36.51 -14.12 0.06
CA ALA A 422 37.26 -14.91 -0.93
C ALA A 422 37.23 -14.25 -2.33
N LEU A 423 36.13 -13.56 -2.68
CA LEU A 423 36.01 -12.75 -3.90
C LEU A 423 36.84 -11.44 -3.85
N GLY A 424 37.40 -11.10 -2.68
CA GLY A 424 38.16 -9.86 -2.46
C GLY A 424 37.30 -8.65 -2.10
N LEU A 425 36.11 -8.88 -1.51
CA LEU A 425 35.25 -7.87 -0.90
C LEU A 425 35.25 -8.10 0.63
N PRO A 426 36.21 -7.53 1.38
CA PRO A 426 36.44 -7.84 2.80
C PRO A 426 35.39 -7.23 3.75
N VAL A 427 34.13 -7.62 3.59
CA VAL A 427 32.99 -7.15 4.41
C VAL A 427 32.99 -7.86 5.76
N LYS A 428 32.68 -7.11 6.83
CA LYS A 428 32.64 -7.66 8.19
C LYS A 428 31.21 -8.03 8.57
N VAL A 429 31.04 -9.23 9.12
CA VAL A 429 29.77 -9.64 9.75
C VAL A 429 29.52 -8.72 10.94
N ASN A 430 28.38 -8.01 10.93
CA ASN A 430 28.00 -7.09 12.00
C ASN A 430 26.53 -7.33 12.43
N PRO A 431 26.29 -8.33 13.28
CA PRO A 431 24.96 -8.67 13.77
C PRO A 431 24.57 -7.74 14.92
N VAL A 432 23.39 -7.13 14.84
CA VAL A 432 22.86 -6.21 15.84
C VAL A 432 21.40 -6.53 16.17
N PRO A 433 20.92 -6.30 17.41
CA PRO A 433 19.49 -6.41 17.69
C PRO A 433 18.68 -5.47 16.80
N ASN A 434 17.59 -5.98 16.22
CA ASN A 434 16.73 -5.20 15.35
C ASN A 434 16.06 -4.07 16.16
N PRO A 435 16.19 -2.80 15.76
CA PRO A 435 15.67 -1.66 16.51
C PRO A 435 14.14 -1.54 16.43
N ASP A 436 13.50 -2.10 15.40
CA ASP A 436 12.04 -2.12 15.20
C ASP A 436 11.34 -3.10 16.16
N THR A 437 12.10 -3.95 16.87
CA THR A 437 11.59 -4.73 18.01
C THR A 437 11.69 -3.99 19.35
N GLN A 438 12.17 -2.74 19.32
CA GLN A 438 12.38 -1.89 20.49
C GLN A 438 11.43 -0.69 20.44
N THR A 439 11.01 -0.20 21.60
CA THR A 439 10.12 0.97 21.70
C THR A 439 10.85 2.21 21.19
N GLN A 440 10.43 2.79 20.08
CA GLN A 440 11.03 4.00 19.53
C GLN A 440 9.95 4.96 19.05
N ASN A 441 9.86 6.15 19.66
CA ASN A 441 8.95 7.20 19.23
C ASN A 441 9.43 7.81 17.91
N ARG A 442 8.99 7.21 16.81
CA ARG A 442 9.36 7.53 15.43
C ARG A 442 8.28 8.30 14.67
N ARG A 443 7.50 9.12 15.38
CA ARG A 443 6.36 9.89 14.82
C ARG A 443 6.73 10.74 13.59
N ALA A 444 7.96 11.26 13.53
CA ALA A 444 8.40 12.13 12.44
C ALA A 444 8.53 11.39 11.10
N GLY A 445 8.72 10.07 11.10
CA GLY A 445 8.99 9.27 9.91
C GLY A 445 10.36 9.57 9.31
N LEU A 446 11.32 8.66 9.46
CA LEU A 446 12.68 8.88 8.94
C LEU A 446 12.86 8.44 7.47
N TRP A 447 11.85 7.82 6.86
CA TRP A 447 12.04 7.00 5.66
C TRP A 447 11.83 7.70 4.32
N ARG A 448 10.74 8.45 4.12
CA ARG A 448 10.50 9.16 2.85
C ARG A 448 9.72 10.44 3.07
N GLY A 449 10.39 11.55 2.75
CA GLY A 449 9.73 12.81 2.49
C GLY A 449 8.83 12.74 1.24
N PRO A 450 7.90 13.68 1.10
CA PRO A 450 7.13 13.79 -0.12
C PRO A 450 7.99 13.97 -1.40
N GLY A 451 7.62 13.32 -2.51
CA GLY A 451 8.35 13.37 -3.78
C GLY A 451 7.71 12.56 -4.91
N ASN A 452 8.28 12.67 -6.12
CA ASN A 452 7.75 12.06 -7.36
C ASN A 452 8.60 10.86 -7.83
N SER A 453 8.51 9.76 -7.08
CA SER A 453 9.07 8.47 -7.52
C SER A 453 8.05 7.67 -8.31
N TYR A 454 8.52 6.99 -9.36
CA TYR A 454 7.74 6.01 -10.11
C TYR A 454 8.29 4.62 -9.85
N PHE A 455 7.39 3.63 -9.84
CA PHE A 455 7.70 2.26 -9.48
C PHE A 455 7.29 1.34 -10.62
N GLY A 456 8.10 0.32 -10.88
CA GLY A 456 7.67 -0.91 -11.55
C GLY A 456 8.00 -2.08 -10.62
N SER A 457 7.09 -3.02 -10.45
CA SER A 457 7.33 -4.15 -9.56
C SER A 457 7.01 -5.51 -10.16
N ARG A 458 7.62 -6.53 -9.57
CA ARG A 458 7.35 -7.94 -9.91
C ARG A 458 7.59 -8.82 -8.70
N LEU A 459 6.79 -9.87 -8.57
CA LEU A 459 7.04 -10.97 -7.66
C LEU A 459 7.88 -12.01 -8.42
N ILE A 460 9.11 -12.27 -7.98
CA ILE A 460 10.00 -13.23 -8.62
C ILE A 460 9.79 -14.61 -7.97
N PRO A 461 9.38 -15.62 -8.75
CA PRO A 461 9.14 -16.96 -8.23
C PRO A 461 10.39 -17.57 -7.61
N ARG A 462 10.21 -18.33 -6.53
CA ARG A 462 11.26 -19.14 -5.91
C ARG A 462 11.93 -20.07 -6.92
N ALA A 463 11.17 -20.59 -7.90
CA ALA A 463 11.68 -21.46 -8.95
C ALA A 463 12.81 -20.83 -9.77
N ASN A 464 12.89 -19.49 -9.82
CA ASN A 464 13.98 -18.80 -10.51
C ASN A 464 15.35 -19.02 -9.84
N TRP A 465 15.39 -19.54 -8.61
CA TRP A 465 16.62 -19.94 -7.92
C TRP A 465 16.98 -21.42 -8.11
N ASP A 466 16.12 -22.26 -8.70
CA ASP A 466 16.32 -23.72 -8.74
C ASP A 466 17.47 -24.15 -9.68
N ASN A 467 17.83 -23.32 -10.66
CA ASN A 467 18.90 -23.61 -11.62
C ASN A 467 19.73 -22.35 -11.90
N ASN A 468 21.06 -22.48 -11.98
CA ASN A 468 21.97 -21.38 -12.30
C ASN A 468 21.67 -20.72 -13.66
N THR A 469 21.22 -21.46 -14.67
CA THR A 469 20.87 -20.86 -15.96
C THR A 469 19.68 -19.90 -15.83
N ILE A 470 18.63 -20.31 -15.11
CA ILE A 470 17.43 -19.47 -14.89
C ILE A 470 17.78 -18.32 -13.94
N PHE A 471 18.54 -18.62 -12.89
CA PHE A 471 18.99 -17.62 -11.93
C PHE A 471 19.82 -16.53 -12.59
N ASN A 472 20.79 -16.86 -13.44
CA ASN A 472 21.63 -15.86 -14.11
C ASN A 472 20.82 -14.98 -15.06
N LYS A 473 19.86 -15.55 -15.80
CA LYS A 473 18.92 -14.77 -16.61
C LYS A 473 18.07 -13.82 -15.75
N THR A 474 17.58 -14.32 -14.62
CA THR A 474 16.78 -13.56 -13.66
C THR A 474 17.61 -12.43 -13.05
N PHE A 475 18.82 -12.73 -12.59
CA PHE A 475 19.75 -11.77 -12.01
C PHE A 475 20.06 -10.63 -12.99
N HIS A 476 20.37 -10.97 -14.25
CA HIS A 476 20.61 -9.96 -15.27
C HIS A 476 19.38 -9.07 -15.50
N ALA A 477 18.20 -9.68 -15.71
CA ALA A 477 16.97 -8.94 -16.01
C ALA A 477 16.48 -8.08 -14.83
N VAL A 478 16.58 -8.60 -13.61
CA VAL A 478 15.99 -7.99 -12.40
C VAL A 478 16.93 -7.00 -11.72
N LEU A 479 18.25 -7.25 -11.74
CA LEU A 479 19.22 -6.40 -11.05
C LEU A 479 20.06 -5.56 -11.99
N ARG A 480 20.79 -6.21 -12.91
CA ARG A 480 21.83 -5.55 -13.70
C ARG A 480 21.24 -4.56 -14.70
N LEU A 481 20.29 -5.01 -15.53
CA LEU A 481 19.72 -4.19 -16.59
C LEU A 481 19.01 -2.92 -16.07
N PRO A 482 18.14 -2.96 -15.03
CA PRO A 482 17.50 -1.74 -14.54
C PRO A 482 18.52 -0.70 -14.04
N VAL A 483 19.59 -1.15 -13.37
CA VAL A 483 20.65 -0.28 -12.86
C VAL A 483 21.47 0.34 -14.00
N GLU A 484 21.75 -0.41 -15.07
CA GLU A 484 22.41 0.09 -16.28
C GLU A 484 21.54 1.13 -17.02
N LEU A 485 20.21 1.03 -16.91
CA LEU A 485 19.26 2.04 -17.40
C LEU A 485 19.17 3.28 -16.49
N GLY A 486 19.93 3.33 -15.40
CA GLY A 486 19.95 4.44 -14.44
C GLY A 486 18.82 4.39 -13.40
N LEU A 487 18.16 3.25 -13.23
CA LEU A 487 17.11 3.05 -12.24
C LEU A 487 17.69 2.48 -10.94
N VAL A 488 16.94 2.63 -9.85
CA VAL A 488 17.28 2.01 -8.57
C VAL A 488 16.62 0.64 -8.48
N PHE A 489 17.40 -0.38 -8.15
CA PHE A 489 16.88 -1.69 -7.77
C PHE A 489 16.61 -1.71 -6.26
N HIS A 490 15.45 -2.24 -5.86
CA HIS A 490 15.15 -2.62 -4.49
C HIS A 490 14.56 -4.04 -4.45
N GLY A 491 15.20 -4.95 -3.73
CA GLY A 491 14.69 -6.30 -3.50
C GLY A 491 14.19 -6.44 -2.06
N VAL A 492 12.97 -6.95 -1.91
CA VAL A 492 12.40 -7.42 -0.65
C VAL A 492 12.24 -8.93 -0.75
N ASP A 493 13.18 -9.66 -0.17
CA ASP A 493 13.21 -11.12 -0.22
C ASP A 493 12.48 -11.71 1.01
N HIS A 494 11.45 -12.51 0.76
CA HIS A 494 10.73 -13.29 1.77
C HIS A 494 9.95 -14.44 1.13
N TYR A 495 9.63 -15.48 1.89
CA TYR A 495 8.91 -16.65 1.38
C TYR A 495 7.80 -17.11 2.33
N ALA A 496 6.55 -16.88 1.92
CA ALA A 496 5.35 -17.13 2.72
C ALA A 496 4.37 -18.10 2.01
N PRO A 497 4.70 -19.40 1.93
CA PRO A 497 3.80 -20.38 1.34
C PRO A 497 2.53 -20.55 2.19
N LEU A 498 1.45 -21.04 1.58
CA LEU A 498 0.15 -21.23 2.25
C LEU A 498 0.25 -22.06 3.54
N SER A 499 1.16 -23.04 3.59
CA SER A 499 1.41 -23.86 4.77
C SER A 499 1.92 -23.09 6.00
N ARG A 500 2.52 -21.91 5.82
CA ARG A 500 2.94 -21.03 6.93
C ARG A 500 1.88 -20.02 7.36
N VAL A 501 1.08 -19.56 6.39
CA VAL A 501 0.13 -18.47 6.57
C VAL A 501 -1.02 -18.87 7.53
N GLY A 502 -1.50 -20.10 7.39
CA GLY A 502 -2.57 -20.67 8.22
C GLY A 502 -3.89 -19.90 8.16
N TYR A 503 -4.79 -20.18 9.10
CA TYR A 503 -6.05 -19.46 9.23
C TYR A 503 -5.81 -18.00 9.65
N PRO A 504 -6.51 -17.00 9.09
CA PRO A 504 -7.50 -17.08 7.99
C PRO A 504 -6.91 -16.74 6.61
N GLY A 505 -5.59 -16.68 6.45
CA GLY A 505 -4.96 -16.10 5.24
C GLY A 505 -5.20 -16.87 3.93
N GLN A 506 -5.78 -18.07 3.98
CA GLN A 506 -6.27 -18.78 2.80
C GLN A 506 -7.59 -18.22 2.23
N HIS A 507 -8.32 -17.38 2.99
CA HIS A 507 -9.64 -16.85 2.61
C HIS A 507 -9.58 -15.46 1.97
N ASN A 508 -8.39 -14.88 1.84
CA ASN A 508 -8.20 -13.55 1.25
C ASN A 508 -7.89 -13.62 -0.25
N SER A 509 -7.73 -12.46 -0.92
CA SER A 509 -7.59 -12.36 -2.37
C SER A 509 -6.22 -11.92 -2.85
N ILE A 510 -5.21 -11.88 -1.97
CA ILE A 510 -3.86 -11.51 -2.41
C ILE A 510 -3.44 -12.44 -3.55
N THR A 511 -2.75 -11.89 -4.55
CA THR A 511 -2.37 -12.68 -5.74
C THR A 511 -1.64 -13.97 -5.33
N PRO A 512 -2.02 -15.15 -5.87
CA PRO A 512 -1.35 -16.40 -5.56
C PRO A 512 0.16 -16.39 -5.82
N ALA A 513 0.64 -15.48 -6.68
CA ALA A 513 2.06 -15.26 -6.94
C ALA A 513 2.86 -15.00 -5.65
N TRP A 514 2.27 -14.35 -4.64
CA TRP A 514 2.91 -14.16 -3.32
C TRP A 514 3.31 -15.47 -2.65
N ARG A 515 2.55 -16.55 -2.86
CA ARG A 515 2.76 -17.84 -2.20
C ARG A 515 3.92 -18.63 -2.81
N GLN A 516 4.35 -18.25 -4.01
CA GLN A 516 5.38 -18.93 -4.78
C GLN A 516 6.63 -18.08 -4.97
N SER A 517 6.59 -16.81 -4.57
CA SER A 517 7.67 -15.86 -4.79
C SER A 517 8.62 -15.79 -3.61
N ILE A 518 9.88 -15.50 -3.92
CA ILE A 518 10.92 -15.29 -2.92
C ILE A 518 11.41 -13.85 -2.86
N MET A 519 11.14 -13.06 -3.90
CA MET A 519 11.48 -11.65 -3.97
C MET A 519 10.28 -10.87 -4.49
N HIS A 520 9.91 -9.82 -3.79
CA HIS A 520 9.22 -8.66 -4.35
C HIS A 520 10.29 -7.67 -4.79
N VAL A 521 10.37 -7.37 -6.08
CA VAL A 521 11.30 -6.36 -6.62
C VAL A 521 10.53 -5.08 -6.93
N ASP A 522 11.09 -3.96 -6.50
CA ASP A 522 10.73 -2.61 -6.95
C ASP A 522 11.89 -1.99 -7.73
N ILE A 523 11.60 -1.67 -9.00
CA ILE A 523 12.45 -0.84 -9.83
C ILE A 523 11.94 0.60 -9.74
N MET A 524 12.79 1.50 -9.24
CA MET A 524 12.39 2.87 -8.95
C MET A 524 13.09 3.85 -9.88
N ASP A 525 12.30 4.64 -10.60
CA ASP A 525 12.77 5.89 -11.20
C ASP A 525 12.57 6.98 -10.13
N THR A 526 13.65 7.32 -9.43
CA THR A 526 13.61 8.23 -8.27
C THR A 526 14.00 9.64 -8.68
N ASP A 527 13.15 10.61 -8.37
CA ASP A 527 13.50 12.03 -8.43
C ASP A 527 14.01 12.48 -7.05
N PHE A 528 15.32 12.58 -6.90
CA PHE A 528 15.96 13.06 -5.67
C PHE A 528 15.91 14.59 -5.53
N THR A 529 15.43 15.32 -6.54
CA THR A 529 15.41 16.80 -6.53
C THR A 529 14.16 17.38 -5.85
N GLY A 530 13.22 16.54 -5.41
CA GLY A 530 12.04 16.95 -4.66
C GLY A 530 10.79 17.08 -5.53
N PHE A 531 9.88 18.00 -5.18
CA PHE A 531 8.67 18.24 -5.96
C PHE A 531 9.00 19.09 -7.19
N SER A 532 9.21 18.41 -8.31
CA SER A 532 9.30 19.06 -9.62
C SER A 532 7.94 19.01 -10.31
N THR A 533 7.61 20.05 -11.07
CA THR A 533 6.51 20.00 -12.02
C THR A 533 6.85 18.96 -13.09
N THR A 534 6.04 17.92 -13.22
CA THR A 534 6.26 16.89 -14.24
C THR A 534 5.64 17.34 -15.56
N THR A 535 6.45 17.68 -16.56
CA THR A 535 5.99 17.87 -17.95
C THR A 535 5.49 16.54 -18.53
N VAL A 536 4.58 16.58 -19.51
CA VAL A 536 4.07 15.38 -20.20
C VAL A 536 5.20 14.55 -20.80
N GLU A 537 6.20 15.21 -21.41
CA GLU A 537 7.34 14.58 -22.05
C GLU A 537 8.21 13.85 -21.03
N ALA A 538 8.55 14.52 -19.91
CA ALA A 538 9.31 13.90 -18.83
C ALA A 538 8.56 12.72 -18.19
N PHE A 539 7.25 12.83 -18.00
CA PHE A 539 6.41 11.73 -17.51
C PHE A 539 6.53 10.51 -18.43
N ARG A 540 6.25 10.69 -19.72
CA ARG A 540 6.29 9.61 -20.73
C ARG A 540 7.68 8.99 -20.83
N ALA A 541 8.75 9.80 -20.83
CA ALA A 541 10.12 9.31 -20.89
C ALA A 541 10.52 8.45 -19.68
N ARG A 542 10.06 8.82 -18.46
CA ARG A 542 10.30 8.04 -17.24
C ARG A 542 9.57 6.69 -17.27
N HIS A 543 8.29 6.68 -17.67
CA HIS A 543 7.53 5.43 -17.81
C HIS A 543 8.06 4.53 -18.92
N GLU A 544 8.52 5.08 -20.03
CA GLU A 544 9.16 4.32 -21.11
C GLU A 544 10.47 3.66 -20.62
N ARG A 545 11.28 4.37 -19.84
CA ARG A 545 12.49 3.80 -19.23
C ARG A 545 12.14 2.69 -18.24
N LEU A 546 11.13 2.88 -17.40
CA LEU A 546 10.62 1.81 -16.52
C LEU A 546 10.17 0.61 -17.35
N ARG A 547 9.49 0.82 -18.48
CA ARG A 547 9.04 -0.28 -19.34
C ARG A 547 10.19 -1.11 -19.91
N LYS A 548 11.22 -0.45 -20.41
CA LYS A 548 12.45 -1.12 -20.88
C LYS A 548 13.09 -2.00 -19.82
N ALA A 549 12.98 -1.63 -18.54
CA ALA A 549 13.48 -2.44 -17.43
C ALA A 549 12.51 -3.60 -17.08
N MET A 550 11.21 -3.35 -17.09
CA MET A 550 10.21 -4.32 -16.65
C MET A 550 9.92 -5.43 -17.65
N ASP A 551 9.99 -5.18 -18.97
CA ASP A 551 9.65 -6.19 -19.98
C ASP A 551 10.55 -7.44 -19.89
N PRO A 552 11.88 -7.33 -19.75
CA PRO A 552 12.73 -8.50 -19.52
C PRO A 552 12.46 -9.21 -18.19
N ILE A 553 12.06 -8.47 -17.15
CA ILE A 553 11.68 -9.04 -15.84
C ILE A 553 10.41 -9.89 -15.99
N ILE A 554 9.42 -9.39 -16.73
CA ILE A 554 8.19 -10.13 -17.04
C ILE A 554 8.51 -11.39 -17.85
N ALA A 555 9.40 -11.28 -18.85
CA ALA A 555 9.78 -12.40 -19.72
C ALA A 555 10.42 -13.57 -18.94
N VAL A 556 11.17 -13.31 -17.86
CA VAL A 556 11.75 -14.36 -17.00
C VAL A 556 10.81 -14.81 -15.87
N THR A 557 9.61 -14.24 -15.77
CA THR A 557 8.59 -14.56 -14.76
C THR A 557 7.15 -14.61 -15.33
N PRO A 558 6.88 -15.30 -16.45
CA PRO A 558 5.67 -15.10 -17.24
C PRO A 558 4.36 -15.44 -16.51
N THR A 559 4.40 -16.36 -15.54
CA THR A 559 3.23 -16.81 -14.76
C THR A 559 3.06 -16.10 -13.42
N SER A 560 3.93 -15.13 -13.12
CA SER A 560 3.92 -14.41 -11.84
C SER A 560 3.01 -13.17 -11.87
N GLY A 561 3.01 -12.42 -10.77
CA GLY A 561 2.30 -11.15 -10.61
C GLY A 561 3.21 -10.03 -10.09
N ALA A 562 2.61 -8.95 -9.62
CA ALA A 562 3.29 -7.82 -9.00
C ALA A 562 2.53 -7.30 -7.77
N TYR A 563 3.22 -6.54 -6.92
CA TYR A 563 2.59 -5.90 -5.78
C TYR A 563 2.02 -4.53 -6.18
N PHE A 564 0.70 -4.46 -6.36
CA PHE A 564 0.05 -3.27 -6.92
C PHE A 564 0.10 -2.00 -6.05
N ASN A 565 0.55 -2.07 -4.80
CA ASN A 565 0.78 -0.85 -4.01
C ASN A 565 2.06 -0.12 -4.42
N GLU A 566 3.03 -0.85 -4.97
CA GLU A 566 4.35 -0.34 -5.39
C GLU A 566 4.52 -0.68 -6.88
N ALA A 567 3.58 -0.29 -7.71
CA ALA A 567 3.56 -0.65 -9.13
C ALA A 567 3.30 0.54 -10.02
N ASP A 568 3.54 0.35 -11.31
CA ASP A 568 3.32 1.36 -12.34
C ASP A 568 1.81 1.57 -12.55
N VAL A 569 1.34 2.81 -12.48
CA VAL A 569 -0.05 3.16 -12.81
C VAL A 569 -0.40 2.85 -14.27
N LEU A 570 0.61 2.76 -15.15
CA LEU A 570 0.48 2.43 -16.57
C LEU A 570 0.73 0.95 -16.86
N GLU A 571 0.73 0.06 -15.86
CA GLU A 571 0.83 -1.39 -16.08
C GLU A 571 -0.26 -1.86 -17.07
N PRO A 572 0.09 -2.29 -18.30
CA PRO A 572 -0.90 -2.52 -19.35
C PRO A 572 -1.87 -3.64 -19.02
N ASN A 573 -1.39 -4.68 -18.32
CA ASN A 573 -2.15 -5.87 -17.97
C ASN A 573 -2.44 -5.94 -16.47
N TRP A 574 -2.69 -4.80 -15.84
CA TRP A 574 -2.80 -4.67 -14.39
C TRP A 574 -3.81 -5.65 -13.76
N GLN A 575 -4.88 -6.02 -14.46
CA GLN A 575 -5.86 -7.00 -13.96
C GLN A 575 -5.21 -8.35 -13.66
N SER A 576 -4.48 -8.91 -14.62
CA SER A 576 -3.81 -10.20 -14.47
C SER A 576 -2.52 -10.06 -13.66
N THR A 577 -1.76 -8.99 -13.87
CA THR A 577 -0.51 -8.74 -13.14
C THR A 577 -0.74 -8.58 -11.63
N PHE A 578 -1.76 -7.84 -11.21
CA PHE A 578 -2.00 -7.53 -9.79
C PHE A 578 -2.89 -8.54 -9.07
N PHE A 579 -3.87 -9.12 -9.77
CA PHE A 579 -4.89 -9.97 -9.15
C PHE A 579 -4.90 -11.40 -9.69
N GLY A 580 -4.28 -11.64 -10.85
CA GLY A 580 -4.22 -12.95 -11.49
C GLY A 580 -5.60 -13.61 -11.60
N PRO A 581 -5.75 -14.89 -11.22
CA PRO A 581 -7.02 -15.60 -11.32
C PRO A 581 -8.13 -15.04 -10.41
N ASN A 582 -7.78 -14.22 -9.40
CA ASN A 582 -8.76 -13.63 -8.49
C ASN A 582 -9.57 -12.49 -9.14
N TYR A 583 -9.10 -11.91 -10.25
CA TYR A 583 -9.68 -10.70 -10.84
C TYR A 583 -11.18 -10.84 -11.14
N SER A 584 -11.59 -11.93 -11.77
CA SER A 584 -12.99 -12.12 -12.18
C SER A 584 -13.94 -12.14 -10.97
N ARG A 585 -13.54 -12.81 -9.88
CA ARG A 585 -14.29 -12.85 -8.63
C ARG A 585 -14.32 -11.47 -7.96
N LEU A 586 -13.17 -10.79 -7.91
CA LEU A 586 -13.04 -9.44 -7.36
C LEU A 586 -13.94 -8.43 -8.08
N SER A 587 -13.98 -8.46 -9.41
CA SER A 587 -14.83 -7.58 -10.22
C SER A 587 -16.32 -7.89 -10.01
N ARG A 588 -16.74 -9.17 -9.95
CA ARG A 588 -18.14 -9.52 -9.63
C ARG A 588 -18.57 -9.02 -8.25
N ILE A 589 -17.72 -9.17 -7.23
CA ILE A 589 -18.00 -8.68 -5.87
C ILE A 589 -18.12 -7.16 -5.88
N LYS A 590 -17.24 -6.46 -6.61
CA LYS A 590 -17.28 -5.00 -6.76
C LYS A 590 -18.64 -4.56 -7.29
N ARG A 591 -19.11 -5.17 -8.39
CA ARG A 591 -20.42 -4.87 -9.00
C ARG A 591 -21.57 -5.12 -8.04
N ALA A 592 -21.55 -6.24 -7.32
CA ALA A 592 -22.63 -6.60 -6.40
C ALA A 592 -22.69 -5.70 -5.16
N ARG A 593 -21.54 -5.27 -4.63
CA ARG A 593 -21.44 -4.51 -3.37
C ARG A 593 -21.44 -3.01 -3.56
N ASP A 594 -21.09 -2.53 -4.74
CA ASP A 594 -21.12 -1.12 -5.13
C ASP A 594 -21.66 -0.94 -6.56
N PRO A 595 -22.96 -1.17 -6.76
CA PRO A 595 -23.60 -0.95 -8.06
C PRO A 595 -23.61 0.52 -8.48
N TRP A 596 -23.26 1.45 -7.60
CA TRP A 596 -23.20 2.89 -7.89
C TRP A 596 -21.83 3.34 -8.43
N GLY A 597 -20.83 2.45 -8.40
CA GLY A 597 -19.43 2.79 -8.67
C GLY A 597 -18.89 3.89 -7.75
N LEU A 598 -19.44 4.01 -6.53
CA LEU A 598 -19.14 5.09 -5.59
C LEU A 598 -17.67 5.12 -5.20
N PHE A 599 -17.14 3.94 -4.83
CA PHE A 599 -15.74 3.79 -4.51
C PHE A 599 -14.96 3.55 -5.79
N TRP A 600 -13.97 4.38 -6.06
CA TRP A 600 -13.15 4.22 -7.24
C TRP A 600 -11.72 4.61 -6.93
N ALA A 601 -10.78 3.85 -7.45
CA ALA A 601 -9.37 4.16 -7.43
C ALA A 601 -8.70 3.56 -8.68
N PRO A 602 -7.69 4.22 -9.27
CA PRO A 602 -6.99 3.68 -10.43
C PRO A 602 -6.42 2.29 -10.16
N THR A 603 -6.41 1.45 -11.20
CA THR A 603 -5.85 0.09 -11.20
C THR A 603 -6.37 -0.80 -10.06
N THR A 604 -7.65 -0.68 -9.73
CA THR A 604 -8.37 -1.58 -8.80
C THR A 604 -9.51 -2.28 -9.53
N PRO A 605 -10.01 -3.44 -9.05
CA PRO A 605 -11.07 -4.17 -9.73
C PRO A 605 -12.31 -3.30 -9.98
N GLY A 606 -12.76 -3.23 -11.24
CA GLY A 606 -13.86 -2.38 -11.69
C GLY A 606 -13.50 -0.91 -11.92
N SER A 607 -12.23 -0.54 -11.84
CA SER A 607 -11.78 0.82 -12.14
C SER A 607 -11.81 1.16 -13.63
N GLU A 608 -11.73 0.17 -14.52
CA GLU A 608 -11.75 0.29 -15.98
C GLU A 608 -13.05 0.92 -16.52
N TYR A 609 -14.12 0.92 -15.72
CA TYR A 609 -15.41 1.52 -16.06
C TYR A 609 -15.44 3.04 -15.89
N TRP A 610 -14.39 3.63 -15.31
CA TRP A 610 -14.26 5.07 -15.15
C TRP A 610 -12.86 5.55 -15.54
N LYS A 611 -12.77 6.76 -16.06
CA LYS A 611 -11.53 7.46 -16.38
C LYS A 611 -11.58 8.87 -15.83
N VAL A 612 -10.46 9.34 -15.30
CA VAL A 612 -10.26 10.77 -15.03
C VAL A 612 -9.91 11.43 -16.36
N ILE A 613 -10.72 12.40 -16.79
CA ILE A 613 -10.47 13.16 -18.01
C ILE A 613 -9.54 14.30 -17.66
N THR A 614 -8.27 14.20 -18.07
CA THR A 614 -7.24 15.21 -17.81
C THR A 614 -6.93 15.97 -19.10
N GLU A 615 -6.60 17.26 -19.00
CA GLU A 615 -6.30 18.11 -20.18
C GLU A 615 -5.06 17.63 -20.94
N ASN A 616 -4.13 16.98 -20.25
CA ASN A 616 -2.84 16.54 -20.77
C ASN A 616 -2.75 15.00 -20.98
N ASP A 617 -3.86 14.28 -20.81
CA ASP A 617 -3.98 12.81 -20.89
C ASP A 617 -3.00 12.05 -20.00
N LEU A 618 -2.46 12.70 -18.96
CA LEU A 618 -1.68 12.02 -17.93
C LEU A 618 -2.63 11.33 -16.94
N PRO A 619 -2.24 10.19 -16.33
CA PRO A 619 -3.04 9.44 -15.35
C PRO A 619 -3.04 10.12 -13.96
N THR A 620 -3.12 11.45 -13.95
CA THR A 620 -3.29 12.24 -12.72
C THR A 620 -4.75 12.21 -12.28
N GLN A 621 -5.00 12.67 -11.07
CA GLN A 621 -6.32 12.80 -10.48
C GLN A 621 -6.90 14.22 -10.67
N ASN A 622 -6.27 15.03 -11.52
CA ASN A 622 -6.62 16.41 -11.82
C ASN A 622 -7.64 16.52 -12.97
N GLY A 623 -8.87 16.06 -12.74
CA GLY A 623 -9.94 16.15 -13.73
C GLY A 623 -11.25 15.50 -13.28
N PRO A 624 -12.35 15.71 -14.04
CA PRO A 624 -13.61 15.04 -13.78
C PRO A 624 -13.48 13.52 -13.95
N LEU A 625 -14.15 12.78 -13.06
CA LEU A 625 -14.23 11.32 -13.13
C LEU A 625 -15.48 10.92 -13.92
N CYS A 626 -15.28 10.31 -15.09
CA CYS A 626 -16.33 9.99 -16.03
C CYS A 626 -16.34 8.50 -16.39
N GLN A 627 -17.50 7.99 -16.77
CA GLN A 627 -17.68 6.63 -17.24
C GLN A 627 -17.14 6.47 -18.65
N THR A 628 -16.49 5.34 -18.91
CA THR A 628 -15.90 4.98 -20.21
C THR A 628 -16.82 4.14 -21.10
N GLY A 629 -18.00 3.74 -20.59
CA GLY A 629 -18.90 2.77 -21.24
C GLY A 629 -18.67 1.34 -20.74
N TRP A 630 -19.73 0.53 -20.67
CA TRP A 630 -19.67 -0.85 -20.15
C TRP A 630 -19.42 -1.86 -21.27
N VAL A 631 -18.35 -2.66 -21.12
CA VAL A 631 -18.17 -3.93 -21.85
C VAL A 631 -17.63 -4.93 -20.81
N ASP A 632 -18.35 -6.03 -20.53
CA ASP A 632 -17.85 -7.05 -19.60
C ASP A 632 -16.73 -7.86 -20.28
N PRO A 633 -15.48 -7.82 -19.77
CA PRO A 633 -14.39 -8.61 -20.34
C PRO A 633 -14.64 -10.13 -20.25
N ALA A 634 -15.43 -10.57 -19.27
CA ALA A 634 -15.80 -11.98 -19.11
C ALA A 634 -16.87 -12.41 -20.13
N GLU A 635 -17.78 -11.50 -20.53
CA GLU A 635 -18.70 -11.76 -21.64
C GLU A 635 -17.95 -11.82 -22.97
N THR A 636 -16.91 -10.99 -23.17
CA THR A 636 -16.10 -11.08 -24.40
C THR A 636 -15.33 -12.38 -24.53
N LEU A 637 -14.86 -12.98 -23.41
CA LEU A 637 -14.19 -14.28 -23.44
C LEU A 637 -15.17 -15.44 -23.67
N GLU A 638 -16.36 -15.43 -23.02
CA GLU A 638 -17.41 -16.42 -23.31
C GLU A 638 -17.98 -16.27 -24.72
N GLU A 639 -18.10 -15.05 -25.25
CA GLU A 639 -18.50 -14.80 -26.63
C GLU A 639 -17.43 -15.22 -27.64
N GLU A 640 -16.14 -15.03 -27.34
CA GLU A 640 -15.05 -15.52 -28.17
C GLU A 640 -14.93 -17.05 -28.14
N GLU A 641 -15.18 -17.70 -26.99
CA GLU A 641 -15.23 -19.16 -26.90
C GLU A 641 -16.48 -19.73 -27.61
N LYS A 642 -17.64 -19.08 -27.51
CA LYS A 642 -18.84 -19.43 -28.29
C LYS A 642 -18.66 -19.21 -29.79
N LYS A 643 -17.86 -18.22 -30.21
CA LYS A 643 -17.49 -18.01 -31.63
C LYS A 643 -16.48 -19.04 -32.14
N LYS A 644 -15.68 -19.65 -31.26
CA LYS A 644 -14.73 -20.73 -31.59
C LYS A 644 -15.35 -22.14 -31.54
N GLY A 645 -16.48 -22.31 -30.85
CA GLY A 645 -17.26 -23.55 -30.83
C GLY A 645 -18.25 -23.65 -31.99
N GLY A 646 -17.79 -24.08 -33.16
CA GLY A 646 -18.68 -24.58 -34.21
C GLY A 646 -19.45 -25.83 -33.76
N PRO A 647 -20.61 -26.14 -34.37
CA PRO A 647 -21.51 -27.18 -33.88
C PRO A 647 -20.84 -28.54 -34.01
N PHE A 648 -20.56 -29.19 -32.88
CA PHE A 648 -20.42 -30.64 -32.87
C PHE A 648 -21.79 -31.24 -33.17
N SER A 649 -22.00 -31.64 -34.42
CA SER A 649 -23.01 -32.62 -34.80
C SER A 649 -22.75 -33.91 -34.03
N GLY A 650 -23.78 -34.43 -33.38
CA GLY A 650 -23.72 -35.74 -32.75
C GLY A 650 -23.56 -36.85 -33.77
N GLU A 651 -22.77 -37.85 -33.38
CA GLU A 651 -22.96 -39.29 -33.61
C GLU A 651 -22.31 -40.03 -32.44
#